data_AF-A0A7S4E5K8-F1
#
_entry.id   AF-A0A7S4E5K8-F1
#
_cell.length_a   1.000
_cell.length_b   1.000
_cell.length_c   1.000
_cell.angle_alpha   90.00
_cell.angle_beta   90.00
_cell.angle_gamma   90.00
#
_symmetry.space_group_name_H-M   'P 1'
#
loop_
_entity.id
_entity.type
_entity.pdbx_description
1 polymer ?
#
loop_
_entity_poly.entity_id
_entity_poly.type
_entity_poly.pdbx_seq_one_letter_code
_entity_poly.pdbx_strand_id
1 'polypeptide(L)'
;MSSSLRRSASTRDADVEGGAVYDDDIDWTKVKRTQKGKAPPLTLLGAGVCAAWLCLTTTRTVGRYEAFVACCVAYGALFSTYLRKWIAKRSGGDSAMRAISQPIADGAAGFLRVQYAAIFRLAAPLALLIGLSYKLRPPPRGAAGAAQAVSRTTLGCVASCCFLVGAGCSALSGYAAMRVASHANVRVADAAKRSAADALVVCFRGGAFSAVLNLTLCIVGVLVLFGVIHMAGVVDDAADVPLLLVGYGFGASFVALFMQLGGGIYTKAADVGADLVGKVEQAIPEDDPRNPAVVADLVGDMVGDCVGSSADVFESVGAEIIGAMILGGRLARDAGADPAPVVFFPLVVHSIDVVASSLGVLAVSKERVVALERREGEYAPMVVLQQGYLVTLAVALAGFGLACFWLLDVEGAPAAWRHFLGCGLCGFGTAFVCMRASRYYTDYAFEPVRRIAESATTGHATTIITGLAVGLESVVAPVLTVGVAVVASYHLGRTSGVGATSGDPAAAARAAGLFGTAVATMGMLASAVYVLAMNNFGPIADNAGGIAEMSRPVHKSNGRGAFAVWFVHPTHRLISTQVDRAAFAPAGHDDRAFDDAPLRAAEAASGCVVHLSAPSIYAAALEALGLDEVSRWRRQLSFLNLGSGSGYLSALAAALLGEGCVHVCVELDAALAARSRATLAALGRGPVPALRDVQVVCASAFDVDLDLSMKFDRIYVGAGARHGDARRFGRLLKPDGRLVGPFEDDFEPRPPWGLPQALLRVTRLHALEGFDEFELDDLLPVQFSNLVRPAGDDDGDDDGDDDGEYAYAYADSDSEEEDEDEEEDEDE
;
A
#
# COMPACT_ATOMS: atom_id res chain seq x y z
N MET A 1 49.10 21.16 -11.00
CA MET A 1 49.08 19.88 -11.74
C MET A 1 48.85 18.77 -10.73
N SER A 2 47.82 17.96 -10.99
CA SER A 2 47.68 16.53 -10.65
C SER A 2 48.29 15.99 -9.33
N SER A 3 47.40 15.56 -8.44
CA SER A 3 47.39 14.26 -7.73
C SER A 3 48.69 13.69 -7.12
N SER A 4 48.64 13.35 -5.83
CA SER A 4 48.73 11.96 -5.30
C SER A 4 49.17 12.01 -3.83
N LEU A 5 48.37 11.45 -2.92
CA LEU A 5 48.50 10.12 -2.29
C LEU A 5 49.23 10.11 -0.93
N ARG A 6 48.40 9.96 0.12
CA ARG A 6 48.46 9.01 1.27
C ARG A 6 49.65 8.96 2.25
N ARG A 7 49.25 8.69 3.52
CA ARG A 7 49.96 8.25 4.76
C ARG A 7 50.58 9.40 5.58
N SER A 8 50.48 9.51 6.91
CA SER A 8 50.20 8.60 8.05
C SER A 8 49.58 9.42 9.21
N ALA A 9 48.53 8.99 9.91
CA ALA A 9 48.51 8.11 11.11
C ALA A 9 49.19 8.66 12.38
N SER A 10 48.37 8.79 13.46
CA SER A 10 48.67 8.83 14.91
C SER A 10 49.24 10.17 15.44
N THR A 11 48.81 10.76 16.58
CA THR A 11 48.17 10.26 17.82
C THR A 11 47.62 11.44 18.65
N ARG A 12 46.49 11.19 19.36
CA ARG A 12 46.06 11.70 20.70
C ARG A 12 45.79 13.19 20.88
N ASP A 13 44.91 13.66 21.75
CA ASP A 13 43.69 13.22 22.45
C ASP A 13 43.19 14.53 23.07
N ALA A 14 41.91 14.87 22.93
CA ALA A 14 41.17 15.74 23.84
C ALA A 14 39.69 15.78 23.43
N ASP A 15 38.89 15.13 24.25
CA ASP A 15 37.45 14.97 24.21
C ASP A 15 36.67 16.30 24.18
N VAL A 16 35.56 16.29 23.43
CA VAL A 16 34.29 16.89 23.87
C VAL A 16 33.15 15.95 23.46
N GLU A 17 32.52 15.39 24.49
CA GLU A 17 31.40 14.45 24.50
C GLU A 17 30.12 15.01 23.86
N GLY A 18 29.31 14.10 23.30
CA GLY A 18 27.94 14.38 22.84
C GLY A 18 27.33 13.28 21.98
N GLY A 19 27.61 12.01 22.25
CA GLY A 19 26.98 10.87 21.58
C GLY A 19 25.67 10.48 22.28
N ALA A 20 24.58 10.41 21.52
CA ALA A 20 23.32 9.86 22.01
C ALA A 20 23.42 8.32 22.09
N VAL A 21 23.44 7.82 23.32
CA VAL A 21 23.37 6.40 23.68
C VAL A 21 21.99 5.86 23.30
N TYR A 22 21.96 4.79 22.51
CA TYR A 22 20.81 3.91 22.36
C TYR A 22 20.75 3.01 23.60
N ASP A 23 19.65 3.11 24.33
CA ASP A 23 19.37 2.30 25.52
C ASP A 23 18.73 0.97 25.06
N ASP A 24 19.56 -0.06 24.88
CA ASP A 24 19.17 -1.45 24.69
C ASP A 24 19.11 -2.14 26.06
N ASP A 25 17.98 -2.05 26.75
CA ASP A 25 17.64 -2.93 27.87
C ASP A 25 16.11 -3.01 28.03
N ILE A 26 15.47 -3.82 27.17
CA ILE A 26 14.07 -4.21 27.35
C ILE A 26 14.05 -5.62 27.96
N ASP A 27 13.61 -5.68 29.22
CA ASP A 27 13.31 -6.91 29.96
C ASP A 27 12.18 -7.72 29.29
N TRP A 28 12.57 -8.73 28.50
CA TRP A 28 11.68 -9.60 27.73
C TRP A 28 10.76 -10.48 28.58
N THR A 29 10.98 -10.59 29.90
CA THR A 29 10.14 -11.41 30.79
C THR A 29 8.80 -10.76 31.15
N LYS A 30 8.59 -9.49 30.77
CA LYS A 30 7.35 -8.72 31.04
C LYS A 30 6.41 -8.54 29.84
N VAL A 31 6.68 -9.17 28.69
CA VAL A 31 5.80 -9.08 27.50
C VAL A 31 4.54 -9.95 27.71
N LYS A 32 3.51 -9.37 28.32
CA LYS A 32 2.19 -10.01 28.44
C LYS A 32 1.50 -10.12 27.07
N ARG A 33 1.10 -11.36 26.76
CA ARG A 33 0.19 -11.81 25.69
C ARG A 33 -0.87 -10.78 25.28
N THR A 34 -0.94 -10.54 23.97
CA THR A 34 -2.07 -10.09 23.15
C THR A 34 -3.31 -9.58 23.92
N GLN A 35 -3.36 -8.27 24.15
CA GLN A 35 -4.63 -7.61 24.43
C GLN A 35 -5.55 -7.73 23.20
N LYS A 36 -6.66 -8.45 23.36
CA LYS A 36 -7.90 -8.25 22.59
C LYS A 36 -8.07 -6.74 22.35
N GLY A 37 -8.13 -6.34 21.08
CA GLY A 37 -8.24 -4.94 20.68
C GLY A 37 -9.39 -4.28 21.42
N LYS A 38 -9.07 -3.40 22.38
CA LYS A 38 -10.05 -2.43 22.87
C LYS A 38 -10.46 -1.62 21.66
N ALA A 39 -11.76 -1.65 21.33
CA ALA A 39 -12.37 -0.76 20.36
C ALA A 39 -11.85 0.68 20.60
N PRO A 40 -11.72 1.52 19.55
CA PRO A 40 -11.33 2.91 19.74
C PRO A 40 -12.27 3.52 20.79
N PRO A 41 -11.80 4.48 21.61
CA PRO A 41 -12.65 5.03 22.65
C PRO A 41 -13.83 5.69 21.95
N LEU A 42 -15.02 5.06 22.02
CA LEU A 42 -16.29 5.73 21.69
C LEU A 42 -16.44 7.04 22.49
N THR A 43 -15.66 7.21 23.55
CA THR A 43 -15.50 8.44 24.33
C THR A 43 -14.86 9.60 23.56
N LEU A 44 -14.00 9.38 22.55
CA LEU A 44 -13.46 10.46 21.70
C LEU A 44 -14.52 10.98 20.71
N LEU A 45 -15.32 10.06 20.16
CA LEU A 45 -16.50 10.38 19.34
C LEU A 45 -17.58 11.09 20.17
N GLY A 46 -17.87 10.59 21.37
CA GLY A 46 -18.84 11.17 22.29
C GLY A 46 -18.41 12.53 22.85
N ALA A 47 -17.12 12.74 23.13
CA ALA A 47 -16.62 14.02 23.63
C ALA A 47 -16.67 15.13 22.57
N GLY A 48 -16.36 14.82 21.31
CA GLY A 48 -16.47 15.79 20.20
C GLY A 48 -17.92 16.19 19.91
N VAL A 49 -18.85 15.21 19.91
CA VAL A 49 -20.28 15.45 19.70
C VAL A 49 -20.91 16.18 20.89
N CYS A 50 -20.58 15.82 22.14
CA CYS A 50 -21.06 16.52 23.33
C CYS A 50 -20.46 17.92 23.47
N ALA A 51 -19.21 18.15 23.08
CA ALA A 51 -18.61 19.49 23.05
C ALA A 51 -19.25 20.38 21.97
N ALA A 52 -19.46 19.84 20.76
CA ALA A 52 -20.20 20.53 19.70
C ALA A 52 -21.64 20.86 20.14
N TRP A 53 -22.30 19.96 20.86
CA TRP A 53 -23.65 20.17 21.40
C TRP A 53 -23.69 21.19 22.55
N LEU A 54 -22.67 21.24 23.42
CA LEU A 54 -22.54 22.30 24.44
C LEU A 54 -22.27 23.68 23.81
N CYS A 55 -21.46 23.76 22.74
CA CYS A 55 -21.19 25.01 22.03
C CYS A 55 -22.42 25.56 21.29
N LEU A 56 -23.32 24.68 20.81
CA LEU A 56 -24.59 25.07 20.18
C LEU A 56 -25.55 25.81 21.12
N THR A 57 -25.36 25.74 22.44
CA THR A 57 -26.29 26.31 23.43
C THR A 57 -25.82 27.62 24.08
N THR A 58 -24.58 28.06 23.83
CA THR A 58 -23.93 29.08 24.68
C THR A 58 -23.78 30.49 24.07
N THR A 59 -23.90 30.70 22.75
CA THR A 59 -23.82 32.06 22.15
C THR A 59 -24.73 32.27 20.92
N ARG A 60 -25.30 33.48 20.78
CA ARG A 60 -26.16 33.91 19.65
C ARG A 60 -25.38 34.53 18.48
N THR A 61 -24.07 34.33 18.37
CA THR A 61 -23.16 35.07 17.46
C THR A 61 -22.28 34.15 16.60
N VAL A 62 -21.51 34.72 15.67
CA VAL A 62 -20.50 34.06 14.80
C VAL A 62 -19.68 32.98 15.53
N GLY A 63 -19.36 33.23 16.81
CA GLY A 63 -18.60 32.30 17.66
C GLY A 63 -19.19 30.90 17.81
N ARG A 64 -20.49 30.68 17.55
CA ARG A 64 -21.07 29.33 17.56
C ARG A 64 -20.55 28.46 16.42
N TYR A 65 -20.38 29.05 15.23
CA TYR A 65 -19.88 28.33 14.05
C TYR A 65 -18.37 28.09 14.19
N GLU A 66 -17.63 29.10 14.66
CA GLU A 66 -16.21 28.98 14.96
C GLU A 66 -15.95 27.87 15.98
N ALA A 67 -16.74 27.80 17.06
CA ALA A 67 -16.63 26.76 18.06
C ALA A 67 -16.90 25.36 17.48
N PHE A 68 -17.93 25.21 16.65
CA PHE A 68 -18.24 23.94 15.98
C PHE A 68 -17.08 23.47 15.08
N VAL A 69 -16.57 24.36 14.23
CA VAL A 69 -15.43 24.08 13.33
C VAL A 69 -14.19 23.74 14.17
N ALA A 70 -13.90 24.53 15.22
CA ALA A 70 -12.78 24.28 16.12
C ALA A 70 -12.87 22.91 16.81
N CYS A 71 -14.06 22.47 17.25
CA CYS A 71 -14.26 21.13 17.82
C CYS A 71 -13.98 20.02 16.81
N CYS A 72 -14.47 20.14 15.57
CA CYS A 72 -14.25 19.14 14.52
C CYS A 72 -12.77 19.06 14.10
N VAL A 73 -12.12 20.21 14.02
CA VAL A 73 -10.69 20.32 13.75
C VAL A 73 -9.85 19.74 14.88
N ALA A 74 -10.20 20.02 16.14
CA ALA A 74 -9.55 19.41 17.30
C ALA A 74 -9.72 17.88 17.27
N TYR A 75 -10.90 17.38 16.89
CA TYR A 75 -11.11 15.96 16.62
C TYR A 75 -10.18 15.43 15.52
N GLY A 76 -10.05 16.12 14.38
CA GLY A 76 -9.15 15.74 13.29
C GLY A 76 -7.68 15.64 13.73
N ALA A 77 -7.21 16.59 14.54
CA ALA A 77 -5.87 16.57 15.11
C ALA A 77 -5.66 15.40 16.10
N LEU A 78 -6.67 15.14 16.95
CA LEU A 78 -6.67 13.99 17.87
C LEU A 78 -6.68 12.66 17.13
N PHE A 79 -7.49 12.55 16.07
CA PHE A 79 -7.59 11.35 15.25
C PHE A 79 -6.32 11.08 14.45
N SER A 80 -5.71 12.13 13.88
CA SER A 80 -4.39 12.04 13.24
C SER A 80 -3.32 11.58 14.24
N THR A 81 -3.32 12.14 15.45
CA THR A 81 -2.40 11.71 16.52
C THR A 81 -2.65 10.26 16.93
N TYR A 82 -3.90 9.83 16.98
CA TYR A 82 -4.28 8.44 17.23
C TYR A 82 -3.75 7.51 16.13
N LEU A 83 -3.96 7.83 14.86
CA LEU A 83 -3.46 7.04 13.72
C LEU A 83 -1.94 6.92 13.76
N ARG A 84 -1.22 8.04 13.97
CA ARG A 84 0.24 8.04 14.12
C ARG A 84 0.71 7.11 15.23
N LYS A 85 0.11 7.22 16.43
CA LYS A 85 0.44 6.35 17.57
C LYS A 85 0.09 4.89 17.31
N TRP A 86 -1.00 4.63 16.57
CA TRP A 86 -1.43 3.28 16.22
C TRP A 86 -0.46 2.63 15.22
N ILE A 87 0.00 3.38 14.21
CA ILE A 87 1.00 2.92 13.22
C ILE A 87 2.33 2.67 13.92
N ALA A 88 2.79 3.60 14.76
CA ALA A 88 4.07 3.49 15.46
C ALA A 88 4.21 2.22 16.31
N LYS A 89 3.08 1.69 16.84
CA LYS A 89 3.02 0.43 17.61
C LYS A 89 3.18 -0.85 16.77
N ARG A 90 3.14 -0.76 15.44
CA ARG A 90 3.38 -1.90 14.55
C ARG A 90 4.87 -2.18 14.43
N SER A 91 5.22 -3.45 14.24
CA SER A 91 6.61 -3.92 14.05
C SER A 91 7.27 -3.16 12.90
N GLY A 92 8.49 -2.68 13.14
CA GLY A 92 9.28 -1.92 12.17
C GLY A 92 10.05 -2.78 11.18
N GLY A 93 9.63 -4.03 10.95
CA GLY A 93 10.36 -4.99 10.12
C GLY A 93 11.60 -5.56 10.79
N ASP A 94 12.33 -6.41 10.07
CA ASP A 94 13.65 -6.92 10.48
C ASP A 94 14.78 -5.90 10.18
N SER A 95 16.03 -6.27 10.48
CA SER A 95 17.19 -5.41 10.23
C SER A 95 17.39 -5.11 8.74
N ALA A 96 17.15 -6.09 7.85
CA ALA A 96 17.30 -5.92 6.41
C ALA A 96 16.30 -4.90 5.86
N MET A 97 15.03 -5.01 6.25
CA MET A 97 13.98 -4.07 5.86
C MET A 97 14.27 -2.66 6.38
N ARG A 98 14.77 -2.53 7.60
CA ARG A 98 15.17 -1.23 8.16
C ARG A 98 16.33 -0.61 7.40
N ALA A 99 17.35 -1.41 7.04
CA ALA A 99 18.51 -0.96 6.29
C ALA A 99 18.14 -0.37 4.92
N ILE A 100 17.06 -0.86 4.29
CA ILE A 100 16.52 -0.31 3.04
C ILE A 100 15.60 0.90 3.27
N SER A 101 14.71 0.83 4.26
CA SER A 101 13.74 1.90 4.52
C SER A 101 14.36 3.23 4.95
N GLN A 102 15.51 3.19 5.63
CA GLN A 102 16.17 4.36 6.19
C GLN A 102 16.74 5.28 5.10
N PRO A 103 17.52 4.79 4.11
CA PRO A 103 17.93 5.57 2.94
C PRO A 103 16.78 6.22 2.18
N ILE A 104 15.65 5.53 2.01
CA ILE A 104 14.46 6.08 1.36
C ILE A 104 13.91 7.26 2.17
N ALA A 105 13.76 7.10 3.49
CA ALA A 105 13.28 8.16 4.38
C ALA A 105 14.22 9.38 4.39
N ASP A 106 15.53 9.14 4.42
CA ASP A 106 16.55 10.20 4.41
C ASP A 106 16.62 10.91 3.06
N GLY A 107 16.49 10.17 1.95
CA GLY A 107 16.40 10.71 0.60
C GLY A 107 15.17 11.61 0.42
N ALA A 108 13.99 11.16 0.85
CA ALA A 108 12.76 11.94 0.80
C ALA A 108 12.85 13.20 1.67
N ALA A 109 13.40 13.10 2.89
CA ALA A 109 13.63 14.25 3.74
C ALA A 109 14.66 15.23 3.13
N GLY A 110 15.71 14.72 2.49
CA GLY A 110 16.71 15.50 1.78
C GLY A 110 16.11 16.28 0.62
N PHE A 111 15.32 15.62 -0.23
CA PHE A 111 14.61 16.24 -1.34
C PHE A 111 13.67 17.35 -0.85
N LEU A 112 12.82 17.07 0.14
CA LEU A 112 11.88 18.07 0.67
C LEU A 112 12.60 19.28 1.29
N ARG A 113 13.76 19.10 1.92
CA ARG A 113 14.56 20.24 2.42
C ARG A 113 14.99 21.15 1.28
N VAL A 114 15.49 20.60 0.18
CA VAL A 114 15.91 21.37 -0.99
C VAL A 114 14.71 22.06 -1.64
N GLN A 115 13.63 21.30 -1.87
CA GLN A 115 12.43 21.77 -2.54
C GLN A 115 11.72 22.87 -1.72
N TYR A 116 11.47 22.65 -0.44
CA TYR A 116 10.85 23.67 0.41
C TYR A 116 11.74 24.89 0.65
N ALA A 117 13.07 24.74 0.70
CA ALA A 117 13.97 25.89 0.74
C ALA A 117 13.93 26.71 -0.55
N ALA A 118 13.76 26.08 -1.72
CA ALA A 118 13.55 26.78 -2.98
C ALA A 118 12.20 27.49 -3.00
N ILE A 119 11.11 26.79 -2.62
CA ILE A 119 9.77 27.35 -2.51
C ILE A 119 9.77 28.57 -1.58
N PHE A 120 10.39 28.48 -0.40
CA PHE A 120 10.47 29.61 0.53
C PHE A 120 11.21 30.82 -0.06
N ARG A 121 12.34 30.59 -0.75
CA ARG A 121 13.11 31.64 -1.43
C ARG A 121 12.32 32.35 -2.54
N LEU A 122 11.38 31.67 -3.18
CA LEU A 122 10.50 32.25 -4.19
C LEU A 122 9.22 32.88 -3.58
N ALA A 123 8.69 32.28 -2.52
CA ALA A 123 7.50 32.74 -1.81
C ALA A 123 7.73 34.09 -1.12
N ALA A 124 8.90 34.32 -0.51
CA ALA A 124 9.16 35.55 0.22
C ALA A 124 9.16 36.83 -0.67
N PRO A 125 9.88 36.87 -1.83
CA PRO A 125 9.77 37.98 -2.78
C PRO A 125 8.35 38.14 -3.33
N LEU A 126 7.65 37.03 -3.60
CA LEU A 126 6.27 37.08 -4.08
C LEU A 126 5.33 37.68 -3.03
N ALA A 127 5.48 37.31 -1.75
CA ALA A 127 4.73 37.90 -0.65
C ALA A 127 4.96 39.43 -0.57
N LEU A 128 6.20 39.89 -0.77
CA LEU A 128 6.51 41.32 -0.84
C LEU A 128 5.82 41.98 -2.04
N LEU A 129 5.84 41.33 -3.21
CA LEU A 129 5.19 41.83 -4.43
C LEU A 129 3.66 41.91 -4.27
N ILE A 130 3.04 40.93 -3.62
CA ILE A 130 1.62 40.99 -3.25
C ILE A 130 1.38 42.24 -2.38
N GLY A 131 2.15 42.41 -1.31
CA GLY A 131 1.99 43.56 -0.41
C GLY A 131 2.18 44.91 -1.11
N LEU A 132 3.14 45.00 -2.04
CA LEU A 132 3.39 46.19 -2.85
C LEU A 132 2.28 46.44 -3.88
N SER A 133 1.73 45.39 -4.49
CA SER A 133 0.65 45.51 -5.49
C SER A 133 -0.59 46.18 -4.90
N TYR A 134 -0.93 45.88 -3.64
CA TYR A 134 -2.04 46.53 -2.93
C TYR A 134 -1.78 48.01 -2.65
N LYS A 135 -0.51 48.42 -2.48
CA LYS A 135 -0.15 49.85 -2.36
C LYS A 135 -0.33 50.59 -3.67
N LEU A 136 -0.04 49.95 -4.81
CA LEU A 136 -0.14 50.53 -6.15
C LEU A 136 -1.59 50.57 -6.69
N ARG A 137 -2.54 49.92 -6.02
CA ARG A 137 -3.95 49.90 -6.42
C ARG A 137 -4.55 51.32 -6.38
N PRO A 138 -5.19 51.80 -7.47
CA PRO A 138 -5.91 53.07 -7.47
C PRO A 138 -7.02 53.07 -6.41
N PRO A 139 -7.34 54.21 -5.78
CA PRO A 139 -8.52 54.31 -4.91
C PRO A 139 -9.78 53.87 -5.68
N PRO A 140 -10.70 53.13 -5.05
CA PRO A 140 -11.97 52.79 -5.67
C PRO A 140 -12.69 54.06 -6.15
N ARG A 141 -12.99 54.16 -7.44
CA ARG A 141 -13.81 55.25 -7.98
C ARG A 141 -15.26 54.99 -7.59
N GLY A 142 -15.80 55.77 -6.65
CA GLY A 142 -17.25 55.83 -6.38
C GLY A 142 -17.77 55.23 -5.07
N ALA A 143 -16.91 54.78 -4.14
CA ALA A 143 -17.38 54.38 -2.80
C ALA A 143 -17.47 55.61 -1.87
N ALA A 144 -18.57 56.35 -1.96
CA ALA A 144 -18.95 57.33 -0.93
C ALA A 144 -19.55 56.57 0.27
N GLY A 145 -18.70 56.13 1.20
CA GLY A 145 -19.11 55.38 2.39
C GLY A 145 -17.90 54.78 3.11
N ALA A 146 -18.08 54.41 4.39
CA ALA A 146 -17.07 54.05 5.40
C ALA A 146 -16.02 52.95 5.06
N ALA A 147 -15.96 52.46 3.82
CA ALA A 147 -14.91 51.57 3.29
C ALA A 147 -13.52 52.25 3.13
N GLN A 148 -13.31 53.38 3.80
CA GLN A 148 -12.12 54.22 3.75
C GLN A 148 -11.27 54.14 5.03
N ALA A 149 -11.61 53.26 5.98
CA ALA A 149 -10.99 53.21 7.31
C ALA A 149 -9.67 52.41 7.38
N VAL A 150 -9.41 51.48 6.44
CA VAL A 150 -8.28 50.55 6.54
C VAL A 150 -7.18 50.92 5.55
N SER A 151 -5.98 51.18 6.07
CA SER A 151 -4.83 51.55 5.25
C SER A 151 -4.54 50.47 4.20
N ARG A 152 -4.29 50.87 2.94
CA ARG A 152 -3.90 49.96 1.84
C ARG A 152 -2.68 49.12 2.20
N THR A 153 -1.81 49.68 3.03
CA THR A 153 -0.65 48.97 3.59
C THR A 153 -1.08 47.81 4.49
N THR A 154 -2.09 48.02 5.33
CA THR A 154 -2.63 46.96 6.19
C THR A 154 -3.24 45.84 5.36
N LEU A 155 -4.04 46.16 4.35
CA LEU A 155 -4.63 45.16 3.44
C LEU A 155 -3.55 44.35 2.71
N GLY A 156 -2.52 45.03 2.18
CA GLY A 156 -1.38 44.38 1.54
C GLY A 156 -0.62 43.46 2.51
N CYS A 157 -0.33 43.93 3.74
CA CYS A 157 0.33 43.12 4.75
C CYS A 157 -0.49 41.89 5.14
N VAL A 158 -1.81 42.05 5.35
CA VAL A 158 -2.69 40.93 5.71
C VAL A 158 -2.76 39.91 4.58
N ALA A 159 -2.89 40.33 3.32
CA ALA A 159 -2.89 39.44 2.17
C ALA A 159 -1.56 38.66 2.03
N SER A 160 -0.42 39.35 2.19
CA SER A 160 0.91 38.72 2.22
C SER A 160 1.08 37.73 3.37
N CYS A 161 0.57 38.06 4.56
CA CYS A 161 0.58 37.15 5.71
C CYS A 161 -0.29 35.91 5.45
N CYS A 162 -1.50 36.09 4.90
CA CYS A 162 -2.38 34.96 4.53
C CYS A 162 -1.67 34.04 3.54
N PHE A 163 -0.98 34.60 2.53
CA PHE A 163 -0.17 33.85 1.58
C PHE A 163 0.93 33.02 2.25
N LEU A 164 1.72 33.63 3.15
CA LEU A 164 2.79 32.90 3.85
C LEU A 164 2.23 31.82 4.79
N VAL A 165 1.11 32.08 5.46
CA VAL A 165 0.44 31.09 6.32
C VAL A 165 -0.12 29.92 5.50
N GLY A 166 -0.75 30.20 4.35
CA GLY A 166 -1.23 29.15 3.43
C GLY A 166 -0.12 28.27 2.90
N ALA A 167 0.99 28.90 2.46
CA ALA A 167 2.19 28.17 2.03
C ALA A 167 2.79 27.34 3.19
N GLY A 168 2.89 27.93 4.39
CA GLY A 168 3.41 27.26 5.57
C GLY A 168 2.57 26.06 6.00
N CYS A 169 1.24 26.18 6.03
CA CYS A 169 0.33 25.10 6.38
C CYS A 169 0.39 23.94 5.37
N SER A 170 0.41 24.24 4.07
CA SER A 170 0.53 23.24 3.01
C SER A 170 1.86 22.48 3.11
N ALA A 171 2.98 23.20 3.25
CA ALA A 171 4.30 22.58 3.40
C ALA A 171 4.45 21.74 4.68
N LEU A 172 3.88 22.21 5.79
CA LEU A 172 3.88 21.48 7.07
C LEU A 172 3.10 20.17 6.97
N SER A 173 1.92 20.22 6.34
CA SER A 173 1.09 19.05 6.08
C SER A 173 1.87 18.01 5.26
N GLY A 174 2.44 18.44 4.13
CA GLY A 174 3.22 17.55 3.26
C GLY A 174 4.44 16.93 3.95
N TYR A 175 5.19 17.71 4.73
CA TYR A 175 6.33 17.19 5.47
C TYR A 175 5.93 16.15 6.54
N ALA A 176 4.86 16.41 7.28
CA ALA A 176 4.35 15.49 8.29
C ALA A 176 3.78 14.21 7.67
N ALA A 177 3.07 14.33 6.53
CA ALA A 177 2.57 13.22 5.74
C ALA A 177 3.69 12.29 5.29
N MET A 178 4.76 12.83 4.66
CA MET A 178 5.92 12.05 4.24
C MET A 178 6.54 11.28 5.41
N ARG A 179 6.72 11.93 6.56
CA ARG A 179 7.33 11.27 7.73
C ARG A 179 6.51 10.09 8.22
N VAL A 180 5.18 10.20 8.25
CA VAL A 180 4.36 9.06 8.69
C VAL A 180 4.27 8.00 7.60
N ALA A 181 4.21 8.39 6.32
CA ALA A 181 4.23 7.47 5.19
C ALA A 181 5.51 6.62 5.19
N SER A 182 6.70 7.22 5.29
CA SER A 182 7.96 6.47 5.32
C SER A 182 8.04 5.47 6.48
N HIS A 183 7.51 5.83 7.65
CA HIS A 183 7.41 4.91 8.78
C HIS A 183 6.35 3.81 8.56
N ALA A 184 5.29 4.10 7.80
CA ALA A 184 4.25 3.13 7.47
C ALA A 184 4.76 2.11 6.43
N ASN A 185 5.54 2.52 5.42
CA ASN A 185 6.03 1.65 4.34
C ASN A 185 6.66 0.36 4.87
N VAL A 186 7.66 0.46 5.75
CA VAL A 186 8.34 -0.70 6.36
C VAL A 186 7.40 -1.57 7.21
N ARG A 187 6.41 -0.95 7.88
CA ARG A 187 5.42 -1.64 8.72
C ARG A 187 4.39 -2.39 7.87
N VAL A 188 4.09 -1.88 6.69
CA VAL A 188 3.23 -2.54 5.71
C VAL A 188 3.94 -3.76 5.14
N ALA A 189 5.21 -3.60 4.74
CA ALA A 189 6.03 -4.70 4.25
C ALA A 189 6.15 -5.82 5.31
N ASP A 190 6.35 -5.47 6.58
CA ASP A 190 6.39 -6.43 7.69
C ASP A 190 5.02 -7.09 7.94
N ALA A 191 3.93 -6.33 7.83
CA ALA A 191 2.58 -6.88 7.96
C ALA A 191 2.20 -7.82 6.81
N ALA A 192 2.74 -7.61 5.62
CA ALA A 192 2.52 -8.47 4.45
C ALA A 192 3.04 -9.89 4.68
N LYS A 193 4.12 -10.06 5.46
CA LYS A 193 4.65 -11.38 5.87
C LYS A 193 3.62 -12.22 6.65
N ARG A 194 2.68 -11.55 7.35
CA ARG A 194 1.66 -12.22 8.18
C ARG A 194 0.32 -12.36 7.48
N SER A 195 -0.16 -11.31 6.81
CA SER A 195 -1.48 -11.30 6.19
C SER A 195 -1.66 -10.08 5.28
N ALA A 196 -2.16 -10.31 4.07
CA ALA A 196 -2.55 -9.25 3.14
C ALA A 196 -3.60 -8.30 3.75
N ALA A 197 -4.53 -8.83 4.55
CA ALA A 197 -5.53 -8.03 5.27
C ALA A 197 -4.91 -7.12 6.34
N ASP A 198 -3.85 -7.55 7.03
CA ASP A 198 -3.14 -6.72 8.01
C ASP A 198 -2.35 -5.61 7.29
N ALA A 199 -1.64 -5.97 6.21
CA ALA A 199 -0.92 -5.01 5.36
C ALA A 199 -1.85 -3.93 4.79
N LEU A 200 -3.02 -4.32 4.27
CA LEU A 200 -4.04 -3.41 3.76
C LEU A 200 -4.46 -2.38 4.82
N VAL A 201 -4.77 -2.83 6.04
CA VAL A 201 -5.26 -1.95 7.11
C VAL A 201 -4.15 -1.02 7.60
N VAL A 202 -2.91 -1.51 7.72
CA VAL A 202 -1.77 -0.66 8.11
C VAL A 202 -1.50 0.39 7.04
N CYS A 203 -1.49 -0.01 5.77
CA CYS A 203 -1.23 0.86 4.64
C CYS A 203 -2.31 1.95 4.51
N PHE A 204 -3.58 1.54 4.52
CA PHE A 204 -4.70 2.46 4.38
C PHE A 204 -4.79 3.46 5.55
N ARG A 205 -4.49 3.02 6.78
CA ARG A 205 -4.41 3.94 7.93
C ARG A 205 -3.20 4.88 7.87
N GLY A 206 -2.11 4.45 7.23
CA GLY A 206 -0.98 5.31 6.87
C GLY A 206 -1.40 6.44 5.95
N GLY A 207 -2.10 6.12 4.85
CA GLY A 207 -2.64 7.12 3.94
C GLY A 207 -3.68 8.04 4.59
N ALA A 208 -4.56 7.47 5.42
CA ALA A 208 -5.58 8.22 6.15
C ALA A 208 -5.01 9.26 7.13
N PHE A 209 -3.86 8.99 7.75
CA PHE A 209 -3.19 10.00 8.59
C PHE A 209 -2.89 11.27 7.80
N SER A 210 -2.26 11.12 6.63
CA SER A 210 -1.93 12.25 5.77
C SER A 210 -3.19 13.01 5.39
N ALA A 211 -4.22 12.30 4.92
CA ALA A 211 -5.45 12.93 4.45
C ALA A 211 -6.20 13.73 5.53
N VAL A 212 -6.33 13.15 6.73
CA VAL A 212 -7.00 13.82 7.86
C VAL A 212 -6.20 15.04 8.31
N LEU A 213 -4.88 14.91 8.46
CA LEU A 213 -4.02 16.03 8.85
C LEU A 213 -4.08 17.16 7.83
N ASN A 214 -4.06 16.81 6.54
CA ASN A 214 -4.07 17.74 5.43
C ASN A 214 -5.31 18.63 5.44
N LEU A 215 -6.50 18.02 5.47
CA LEU A 215 -7.74 18.81 5.52
C LEU A 215 -7.87 19.55 6.86
N THR A 216 -7.45 18.94 7.98
CA THR A 216 -7.48 19.59 9.29
C THR A 216 -6.65 20.88 9.28
N LEU A 217 -5.41 20.85 8.78
CA LEU A 217 -4.55 22.03 8.70
C LEU A 217 -5.07 23.09 7.73
N CYS A 218 -5.74 22.67 6.65
CA CYS A 218 -6.42 23.57 5.73
C CYS A 218 -7.51 24.38 6.45
N ILE A 219 -8.42 23.68 7.14
CA ILE A 219 -9.52 24.30 7.89
C ILE A 219 -9.01 25.14 9.07
N VAL A 220 -7.99 24.68 9.82
CA VAL A 220 -7.34 25.46 10.89
C VAL A 220 -6.84 26.79 10.37
N GLY A 221 -6.11 26.75 9.24
CA GLY A 221 -5.49 27.96 8.69
C GLY A 221 -6.54 29.00 8.31
N VAL A 222 -7.60 28.58 7.62
CA VAL A 222 -8.72 29.46 7.25
C VAL A 222 -9.45 29.98 8.51
N LEU A 223 -9.78 29.11 9.47
CA LEU A 223 -10.50 29.49 10.69
C LEU A 223 -9.70 30.49 11.55
N VAL A 224 -8.42 30.23 11.78
CA VAL A 224 -7.56 31.08 12.60
C VAL A 224 -7.37 32.44 11.92
N LEU A 225 -7.10 32.47 10.61
CA LEU A 225 -6.96 33.73 9.88
C LEU A 225 -8.27 34.51 9.87
N PHE A 226 -9.41 33.85 9.65
CA PHE A 226 -10.72 34.49 9.73
C PHE A 226 -10.93 35.16 11.10
N GLY A 227 -10.74 34.41 12.18
CA GLY A 227 -10.94 34.92 13.55
C GLY A 227 -9.99 36.05 13.89
N VAL A 228 -8.70 35.97 13.52
CA VAL A 228 -7.72 37.04 13.76
C VAL A 228 -8.08 38.32 12.99
N ILE A 229 -8.44 38.21 11.71
CA ILE A 229 -8.79 39.37 10.88
C ILE A 229 -10.08 40.02 11.39
N HIS A 230 -11.06 39.22 11.77
CA HIS A 230 -12.33 39.69 12.31
C HIS A 230 -12.13 40.40 13.67
N MET A 231 -11.40 39.79 14.59
CA MET A 231 -11.12 40.37 15.92
C MET A 231 -10.24 41.62 15.85
N ALA A 232 -9.34 41.70 14.87
CA ALA A 232 -8.51 42.88 14.65
C ALA A 232 -9.29 44.07 14.05
N GLY A 233 -10.57 43.89 13.69
CA GLY A 233 -11.40 44.95 13.11
C GLY A 233 -10.85 45.47 11.78
N VAL A 234 -10.11 44.64 11.04
CA VAL A 234 -9.51 45.02 9.75
C VAL A 234 -10.59 45.23 8.68
N VAL A 235 -11.77 44.64 8.86
CA VAL A 235 -12.93 44.89 8.01
C VAL A 235 -14.19 44.96 8.87
N ASP A 236 -15.09 45.89 8.51
CA ASP A 236 -16.30 46.18 9.29
C ASP A 236 -17.35 45.07 9.22
N ASP A 237 -17.36 44.28 8.14
CA ASP A 237 -18.33 43.23 7.88
C ASP A 237 -17.64 41.86 7.71
N ALA A 238 -18.16 40.86 8.41
CA ALA A 238 -17.70 39.48 8.34
C ALA A 238 -17.76 38.90 6.91
N ALA A 239 -18.66 39.43 6.06
CA ALA A 239 -18.78 39.03 4.65
C ALA A 239 -17.57 39.38 3.78
N ASP A 240 -16.74 40.35 4.19
CA ASP A 240 -15.55 40.78 3.43
C ASP A 240 -14.26 40.07 3.86
N VAL A 241 -14.22 39.48 5.05
CA VAL A 241 -13.05 38.76 5.55
C VAL A 241 -12.54 37.70 4.55
N PRO A 242 -13.39 36.89 3.88
CA PRO A 242 -12.95 35.91 2.89
C PRO A 242 -12.14 36.48 1.72
N LEU A 243 -12.36 37.74 1.33
CA LEU A 243 -11.61 38.38 0.25
C LEU A 243 -10.12 38.55 0.60
N LEU A 244 -9.81 38.67 1.89
CA LEU A 244 -8.43 38.73 2.39
C LEU A 244 -7.80 37.34 2.50
N LEU A 245 -8.63 36.31 2.72
CA LEU A 245 -8.20 34.92 2.79
C LEU A 245 -7.80 34.34 1.44
N VAL A 246 -8.10 35.00 0.31
CA VAL A 246 -7.62 34.60 -1.02
C VAL A 246 -6.09 34.42 -1.05
N GLY A 247 -5.36 35.21 -0.24
CA GLY A 247 -3.92 35.03 -0.06
C GLY A 247 -3.57 33.62 0.42
N TYR A 248 -4.32 33.06 1.37
CA TYR A 248 -4.12 31.70 1.89
C TYR A 248 -4.23 30.63 0.80
N GLY A 249 -5.30 30.68 0.01
CA GLY A 249 -5.48 29.78 -1.13
C GLY A 249 -4.32 29.92 -2.11
N PHE A 250 -3.94 31.15 -2.48
CA PHE A 250 -2.82 31.39 -3.38
C PHE A 250 -1.48 30.87 -2.84
N GLY A 251 -1.24 30.98 -1.52
CA GLY A 251 -0.06 30.42 -0.87
C GLY A 251 -0.02 28.89 -0.92
N ALA A 252 -1.18 28.25 -0.70
CA ALA A 252 -1.32 26.81 -0.85
C ALA A 252 -1.07 26.38 -2.30
N SER A 253 -1.65 27.07 -3.30
CA SER A 253 -1.43 26.78 -4.72
C SER A 253 0.01 26.96 -5.14
N PHE A 254 0.70 27.95 -4.57
CA PHE A 254 2.11 28.16 -4.84
C PHE A 254 2.96 26.95 -4.40
N VAL A 255 2.72 26.40 -3.21
CA VAL A 255 3.42 25.19 -2.73
C VAL A 255 3.03 23.98 -3.57
N ALA A 256 1.73 23.78 -3.83
CA ALA A 256 1.22 22.66 -4.61
C ALA A 256 1.86 22.60 -6.01
N LEU A 257 1.91 23.73 -6.73
CA LEU A 257 2.51 23.83 -8.06
C LEU A 257 3.96 23.32 -8.08
N PHE A 258 4.79 23.79 -7.14
CA PHE A 258 6.19 23.36 -7.08
C PHE A 258 6.36 21.94 -6.56
N MET A 259 5.49 21.46 -5.67
CA MET A 259 5.56 20.08 -5.18
C MET A 259 5.11 19.07 -6.23
N GLN A 260 4.05 19.34 -6.97
CA GLN A 260 3.60 18.50 -8.08
C GLN A 260 4.64 18.46 -9.21
N LEU A 261 5.18 19.62 -9.61
CA LEU A 261 6.17 19.67 -10.67
C LEU A 261 7.51 19.08 -10.22
N GLY A 262 8.04 19.53 -9.08
CA GLY A 262 9.34 19.10 -8.59
C GLY A 262 9.34 17.63 -8.18
N GLY A 263 8.34 17.21 -7.39
CA GLY A 263 8.17 15.82 -6.98
C GLY A 263 7.86 14.92 -8.16
N GLY A 264 6.97 15.35 -9.06
CA GLY A 264 6.60 14.64 -10.29
C GLY A 264 7.76 14.41 -11.26
N ILE A 265 8.62 15.42 -11.48
CA ILE A 265 9.83 15.27 -12.30
C ILE A 265 10.79 14.27 -11.63
N TYR A 266 10.96 14.34 -10.31
CA TYR A 266 11.87 13.45 -9.60
C TYR A 266 11.41 11.99 -9.67
N THR A 267 10.14 11.69 -9.31
CA THR A 267 9.59 10.33 -9.41
C THR A 267 9.65 9.81 -10.83
N LYS A 268 9.11 10.52 -11.82
CA LYS A 268 9.03 9.97 -13.19
C LYS A 268 10.38 9.87 -13.89
N ALA A 269 11.38 10.67 -13.53
CA ALA A 269 12.73 10.46 -14.03
C ALA A 269 13.38 9.20 -13.43
N ALA A 270 13.11 8.89 -12.15
CA ALA A 270 13.64 7.72 -11.48
C ALA A 270 12.92 6.44 -11.91
N ASP A 271 11.58 6.43 -11.86
CA ASP A 271 10.66 5.36 -12.31
C ASP A 271 11.00 4.91 -13.74
N VAL A 272 10.93 5.83 -14.72
CA VAL A 272 11.23 5.51 -16.12
C VAL A 272 12.68 5.03 -16.31
N GLY A 273 13.63 5.58 -15.57
CA GLY A 273 15.03 5.17 -15.62
C GLY A 273 15.25 3.77 -15.04
N ALA A 274 14.63 3.48 -13.90
CA ALA A 274 14.70 2.20 -13.21
C ALA A 274 14.05 1.10 -14.05
N ASP A 275 12.85 1.35 -14.56
CA ASP A 275 12.05 0.37 -15.28
C ASP A 275 12.59 0.06 -16.68
N LEU A 276 13.01 1.07 -17.45
CA LEU A 276 13.56 0.82 -18.79
C LEU A 276 14.86 0.04 -18.71
N VAL A 277 15.82 0.47 -17.91
CA VAL A 277 17.12 -0.21 -17.81
C VAL A 277 16.95 -1.55 -17.11
N GLY A 278 16.21 -1.61 -16.00
CA GLY A 278 16.01 -2.83 -15.23
C GLY A 278 15.23 -3.89 -16.00
N LYS A 279 13.98 -3.61 -16.34
CA LYS A 279 13.04 -4.61 -16.88
C LYS A 279 13.26 -4.85 -18.37
N VAL A 280 13.55 -3.81 -19.15
CA VAL A 280 13.59 -3.91 -20.63
C VAL A 280 15.01 -4.24 -21.13
N GLU A 281 16.04 -3.57 -20.62
CA GLU A 281 17.42 -3.79 -21.11
C GLU A 281 18.13 -4.94 -20.40
N GLN A 282 18.02 -5.01 -19.07
CA GLN A 282 18.75 -5.97 -18.24
C GLN A 282 17.92 -7.19 -17.82
N ALA A 283 16.61 -7.17 -18.09
CA ALA A 283 15.67 -8.23 -17.73
C ALA A 283 15.74 -8.65 -16.24
N ILE A 284 16.07 -7.71 -15.36
CA ILE A 284 16.01 -7.91 -13.90
C ILE A 284 14.61 -7.54 -13.37
N PRO A 285 14.21 -8.11 -12.22
CA PRO A 285 12.99 -7.70 -11.53
C PRO A 285 12.83 -6.18 -11.35
N GLU A 286 11.58 -5.75 -11.29
CA GLU A 286 11.20 -4.44 -10.76
C GLU A 286 11.65 -4.33 -9.30
N ASP A 287 12.12 -3.15 -8.89
CA ASP A 287 12.68 -2.88 -7.56
C ASP A 287 13.88 -3.75 -7.14
N ASP A 288 14.61 -4.33 -8.09
CA ASP A 288 15.77 -5.14 -7.79
C ASP A 288 16.90 -4.32 -7.10
N PRO A 289 17.49 -4.81 -5.99
CA PRO A 289 18.52 -4.07 -5.25
C PRO A 289 19.81 -3.81 -6.06
N ARG A 290 20.02 -4.51 -7.19
CA ARG A 290 21.14 -4.27 -8.12
C ARG A 290 20.94 -3.00 -8.95
N ASN A 291 19.70 -2.52 -9.08
CA ASN A 291 19.38 -1.35 -9.86
C ASN A 291 19.58 -0.07 -9.01
N PRO A 292 20.56 0.79 -9.34
CA PRO A 292 20.87 1.96 -8.53
C PRO A 292 19.76 3.04 -8.53
N ALA A 293 18.80 2.95 -9.46
CA ALA A 293 17.71 3.91 -9.57
C ALA A 293 16.55 3.64 -8.60
N VAL A 294 16.43 2.43 -8.05
CA VAL A 294 15.27 2.00 -7.23
C VAL A 294 15.10 2.85 -5.97
N VAL A 295 16.19 3.19 -5.27
CA VAL A 295 16.08 4.06 -4.09
C VAL A 295 15.55 5.45 -4.48
N ALA A 296 15.95 5.98 -5.63
CA ALA A 296 15.44 7.26 -6.11
C ALA A 296 13.97 7.16 -6.53
N ASP A 297 13.56 6.02 -7.09
CA ASP A 297 12.17 5.76 -7.47
C ASP A 297 11.25 5.78 -6.25
N LEU A 298 11.58 5.00 -5.22
CA LEU A 298 10.79 4.93 -3.99
C LEU A 298 10.80 6.24 -3.19
N VAL A 299 11.90 7.00 -3.23
CA VAL A 299 11.95 8.38 -2.74
C VAL A 299 10.97 9.25 -3.52
N GLY A 300 10.94 9.08 -4.84
CA GLY A 300 10.01 9.70 -5.78
C GLY A 300 8.55 9.51 -5.41
N ASP A 301 8.11 8.28 -5.16
CA ASP A 301 6.73 7.99 -4.76
C ASP A 301 6.31 8.74 -3.50
N MET A 302 7.25 8.88 -2.55
CA MET A 302 7.00 9.63 -1.33
C MET A 302 6.85 11.13 -1.62
N VAL A 303 7.77 11.73 -2.40
CA VAL A 303 7.81 13.19 -2.58
C VAL A 303 6.87 13.71 -3.67
N GLY A 304 6.63 12.90 -4.71
CA GLY A 304 5.71 13.19 -5.80
C GLY A 304 4.30 12.70 -5.46
N ASP A 305 4.13 11.39 -5.40
CA ASP A 305 2.79 10.79 -5.41
C ASP A 305 2.07 10.92 -4.06
N CYS A 306 2.79 10.91 -2.94
CA CYS A 306 2.21 11.13 -1.61
C CYS A 306 2.17 12.63 -1.24
N VAL A 307 3.31 13.32 -1.21
CA VAL A 307 3.35 14.74 -0.79
C VAL A 307 2.76 15.67 -1.83
N GLY A 308 3.08 15.50 -3.11
CA GLY A 308 2.56 16.32 -4.19
C GLY A 308 1.04 16.22 -4.31
N SER A 309 0.48 15.01 -4.27
CA SER A 309 -0.97 14.81 -4.27
C SER A 309 -1.65 15.38 -3.02
N SER A 310 -1.03 15.24 -1.84
CA SER A 310 -1.57 15.85 -0.61
C SER A 310 -1.59 17.38 -0.71
N ALA A 311 -0.53 18.00 -1.25
CA ALA A 311 -0.49 19.45 -1.47
C ALA A 311 -1.55 19.93 -2.49
N ASP A 312 -1.81 19.14 -3.54
CA ASP A 312 -2.86 19.39 -4.53
C ASP A 312 -4.26 19.41 -3.92
N VAL A 313 -4.60 18.37 -3.14
CA VAL A 313 -5.91 18.31 -2.48
C VAL A 313 -6.04 19.41 -1.43
N PHE A 314 -4.96 19.78 -0.74
CA PHE A 314 -4.96 20.90 0.21
C PHE A 314 -5.34 22.21 -0.49
N GLU A 315 -4.71 22.47 -1.65
CA GLU A 315 -4.97 23.61 -2.51
C GLU A 315 -6.42 23.62 -2.99
N SER A 316 -6.87 22.51 -3.58
CA SER A 316 -8.19 22.40 -4.19
C SER A 316 -9.31 22.65 -3.17
N VAL A 317 -9.20 22.04 -1.99
CA VAL A 317 -10.19 22.25 -0.92
C VAL A 317 -10.06 23.65 -0.31
N GLY A 318 -8.85 24.17 -0.13
CA GLY A 318 -8.66 25.54 0.39
C GLY A 318 -9.22 26.61 -0.56
N ALA A 319 -8.95 26.49 -1.86
CA ALA A 319 -9.46 27.38 -2.89
C ALA A 319 -10.99 27.30 -3.01
N GLU A 320 -11.54 26.09 -2.92
CA GLU A 320 -12.99 25.88 -2.91
C GLU A 320 -13.65 26.51 -1.68
N ILE A 321 -13.15 26.24 -0.46
CA ILE A 321 -13.66 26.85 0.78
C ILE A 321 -13.68 28.37 0.65
N ILE A 322 -12.54 28.99 0.31
CA ILE A 322 -12.43 30.45 0.23
C ILE A 322 -13.33 31.01 -0.88
N GLY A 323 -13.35 30.38 -2.05
CA GLY A 323 -14.19 30.79 -3.17
C GLY A 323 -15.68 30.76 -2.81
N ALA A 324 -16.12 29.71 -2.13
CA ALA A 324 -17.49 29.60 -1.66
C ALA A 324 -17.82 30.59 -0.53
N MET A 325 -16.89 30.86 0.39
CA MET A 325 -17.06 31.90 1.42
C MET A 325 -17.30 33.27 0.77
N ILE A 326 -16.55 33.61 -0.29
CA ILE A 326 -16.71 34.87 -1.04
C ILE A 326 -18.07 34.94 -1.72
N LEU A 327 -18.49 33.87 -2.41
CA LEU A 327 -19.80 33.81 -3.07
C LEU A 327 -20.94 33.85 -2.05
N GLY A 328 -20.79 33.17 -0.91
CA GLY A 328 -21.76 33.15 0.19
C GLY A 328 -21.93 34.52 0.84
N GLY A 329 -20.83 35.22 1.12
CA GLY A 329 -20.86 36.59 1.63
C GLY A 329 -21.53 37.56 0.65
N ARG A 330 -21.28 37.41 -0.66
CA ARG A 330 -21.96 38.21 -1.69
C ARG A 330 -23.46 37.91 -1.76
N LEU A 331 -23.84 36.64 -1.73
CA LEU A 331 -25.24 36.21 -1.72
C LEU A 331 -26.01 36.82 -0.55
N ALA A 332 -25.47 36.70 0.67
CA ALA A 332 -26.12 37.22 1.87
C ALA A 332 -26.34 38.74 1.80
N ARG A 333 -25.34 39.49 1.31
CA ARG A 333 -25.46 40.94 1.11
C ARG A 333 -26.51 41.33 0.09
N ASP A 334 -26.51 40.68 -1.08
CA ASP A 334 -27.49 40.96 -2.13
C ASP A 334 -28.92 40.56 -1.69
N ALA A 335 -29.05 39.62 -0.76
CA ALA A 335 -30.30 39.20 -0.15
C ALA A 335 -30.71 40.02 1.08
N GLY A 336 -29.83 40.83 1.65
CA GLY A 336 -30.04 41.52 2.93
C GLY A 336 -30.14 40.59 4.15
N ALA A 337 -29.55 39.39 4.05
CA ALA A 337 -29.53 38.38 5.11
C ALA A 337 -28.23 38.46 5.94
N ASP A 338 -28.21 37.82 7.11
CA ASP A 338 -26.99 37.65 7.91
C ASP A 338 -25.94 36.84 7.11
N PRO A 339 -24.74 37.40 6.84
CA PRO A 339 -23.69 36.70 6.09
C PRO A 339 -23.02 35.58 6.87
N ALA A 340 -23.03 35.61 8.21
CA ALA A 340 -22.32 34.64 9.03
C ALA A 340 -22.65 33.16 8.69
N PRO A 341 -23.91 32.71 8.65
CA PRO A 341 -24.23 31.32 8.34
C PRO A 341 -23.75 30.89 6.95
N VAL A 342 -23.93 31.72 5.92
CA VAL A 342 -23.60 31.36 4.53
C VAL A 342 -22.08 31.34 4.31
N VAL A 343 -21.34 32.24 4.97
CA VAL A 343 -19.87 32.28 4.92
C VAL A 343 -19.25 31.09 5.64
N PHE A 344 -19.78 30.64 6.79
CA PHE A 344 -19.22 29.49 7.51
C PHE A 344 -19.63 28.13 6.94
N PHE A 345 -20.61 28.09 6.02
CA PHE A 345 -21.11 26.87 5.39
C PHE A 345 -20.00 25.94 4.84
N PRO A 346 -19.07 26.39 3.96
CA PRO A 346 -17.98 25.54 3.47
C PRO A 346 -17.09 24.97 4.59
N LEU A 347 -16.76 25.77 5.60
CA LEU A 347 -15.94 25.32 6.73
C LEU A 347 -16.65 24.23 7.55
N VAL A 348 -17.96 24.37 7.76
CA VAL A 348 -18.77 23.37 8.45
C VAL A 348 -18.86 22.08 7.65
N VAL A 349 -19.08 22.16 6.34
CA VAL A 349 -19.15 20.98 5.45
C VAL A 349 -17.84 20.18 5.49
N HIS A 350 -16.68 20.83 5.32
CA HIS A 350 -15.39 20.13 5.34
C HIS A 350 -14.96 19.68 6.74
N SER A 351 -15.43 20.37 7.79
CA SER A 351 -15.29 19.88 9.16
C SER A 351 -16.05 18.57 9.40
N ILE A 352 -17.22 18.44 8.79
CA ILE A 352 -18.01 17.20 8.79
C ILE A 352 -17.33 16.12 7.95
N ASP A 353 -16.72 16.45 6.80
CA ASP A 353 -15.93 15.48 5.99
C ASP A 353 -14.84 14.82 6.84
N VAL A 354 -14.06 15.60 7.61
CA VAL A 354 -13.03 15.04 8.51
C VAL A 354 -13.61 13.96 9.43
N VAL A 355 -14.80 14.18 9.99
CA VAL A 355 -15.47 13.21 10.87
C VAL A 355 -16.04 12.02 10.07
N ALA A 356 -16.73 12.27 8.96
CA ALA A 356 -17.33 11.26 8.10
C ALA A 356 -16.28 10.31 7.51
N SER A 357 -15.17 10.87 7.03
CA SER A 357 -14.03 10.12 6.52
C SER A 357 -13.32 9.34 7.61
N SER A 358 -13.19 9.88 8.83
CA SER A 358 -12.65 9.13 9.98
C SER A 358 -13.50 7.89 10.32
N LEU A 359 -14.83 8.01 10.25
CA LEU A 359 -15.73 6.85 10.44
C LEU A 359 -15.60 5.81 9.34
N GLY A 360 -15.49 6.23 8.07
CA GLY A 360 -15.22 5.30 6.96
C GLY A 360 -13.87 4.60 7.12
N VAL A 361 -12.83 5.31 7.57
CA VAL A 361 -11.50 4.74 7.83
C VAL A 361 -11.56 3.68 8.94
N LEU A 362 -12.33 3.94 10.01
CA LEU A 362 -12.54 2.98 11.09
C LEU A 362 -13.41 1.79 10.67
N ALA A 363 -14.29 1.96 9.69
CA ALA A 363 -15.10 0.89 9.13
C ALA A 363 -14.28 -0.12 8.31
N VAL A 364 -13.07 0.25 7.87
CA VAL A 364 -12.10 -0.67 7.27
C VAL A 364 -11.33 -1.39 8.37
N SER A 365 -11.56 -2.71 8.49
CA SER A 365 -10.95 -3.55 9.52
C SER A 365 -10.52 -4.92 8.97
N LYS A 366 -9.52 -5.51 9.62
CA LYS A 366 -8.96 -6.82 9.24
C LYS A 366 -10.04 -7.90 9.25
N GLU A 367 -10.92 -7.87 10.25
CA GLU A 367 -12.00 -8.85 10.42
C GLU A 367 -12.97 -8.83 9.24
N ARG A 368 -13.28 -7.64 8.71
CA ARG A 368 -14.16 -7.48 7.55
C ARG A 368 -13.50 -7.96 6.26
N VAL A 369 -12.20 -7.70 6.09
CA VAL A 369 -11.44 -8.20 4.95
C VAL A 369 -11.45 -9.72 4.93
N VAL A 370 -11.10 -10.35 6.06
CA VAL A 370 -11.10 -11.81 6.19
C VAL A 370 -12.51 -12.41 6.06
N ALA A 371 -13.54 -11.74 6.57
CA ALA A 371 -14.92 -12.21 6.43
C ALA A 371 -15.41 -12.15 4.97
N LEU A 372 -15.04 -11.11 4.23
CA LEU A 372 -15.37 -10.98 2.81
C LEU A 372 -14.65 -12.05 1.99
N GLU A 373 -13.35 -12.23 2.22
CA GLU A 373 -12.53 -13.25 1.57
C GLU A 373 -13.12 -14.66 1.77
N ARG A 374 -13.55 -14.99 2.99
CA ARG A 374 -14.23 -16.27 3.29
C ARG A 374 -15.57 -16.44 2.57
N ARG A 375 -16.27 -15.35 2.29
CA ARG A 375 -17.61 -15.37 1.67
C ARG A 375 -17.53 -15.48 0.15
N GLU A 376 -16.61 -14.74 -0.46
CA GLU A 376 -16.50 -14.62 -1.92
C GLU A 376 -15.41 -15.52 -2.51
N GLY A 377 -14.57 -16.14 -1.67
CA GLY A 377 -13.46 -17.00 -2.12
C GLY A 377 -12.29 -16.23 -2.73
N GLU A 378 -12.39 -14.90 -2.79
CA GLU A 378 -11.40 -14.02 -3.38
C GLU A 378 -11.11 -12.83 -2.44
N TYR A 379 -9.83 -12.55 -2.23
CA TYR A 379 -9.37 -11.31 -1.60
C TYR A 379 -9.56 -10.11 -2.55
N ALA A 380 -10.52 -9.26 -2.22
CA ALA A 380 -10.85 -8.07 -3.02
C ALA A 380 -10.64 -6.81 -2.17
N PRO A 381 -9.39 -6.32 -2.03
CA PRO A 381 -9.07 -5.19 -1.14
C PRO A 381 -9.85 -3.93 -1.52
N MET A 382 -10.04 -3.71 -2.82
CA MET A 382 -10.80 -2.58 -3.35
C MET A 382 -12.27 -2.58 -2.92
N VAL A 383 -12.89 -3.76 -2.72
CA VAL A 383 -14.30 -3.85 -2.28
C VAL A 383 -14.44 -3.36 -0.85
N VAL A 384 -13.49 -3.69 0.03
CA VAL A 384 -13.52 -3.26 1.44
C VAL A 384 -13.29 -1.75 1.55
N LEU A 385 -12.36 -1.21 0.76
CA LEU A 385 -12.16 0.25 0.66
C LEU A 385 -13.41 0.94 0.11
N GLN A 386 -14.09 0.37 -0.89
CA GLN A 386 -15.36 0.91 -1.38
C GLN A 386 -16.47 0.87 -0.33
N GLN A 387 -16.56 -0.18 0.50
CA GLN A 387 -17.52 -0.22 1.60
C GLN A 387 -17.25 0.88 2.63
N GLY A 388 -15.97 1.14 2.96
CA GLY A 388 -15.59 2.27 3.80
C GLY A 388 -15.96 3.61 3.17
N TYR A 389 -15.72 3.77 1.87
CA TYR A 389 -16.13 4.96 1.11
C TYR A 389 -17.64 5.18 1.15
N LEU A 390 -18.45 4.12 1.01
CA LEU A 390 -19.91 4.21 1.10
C LEU A 390 -20.38 4.65 2.49
N VAL A 391 -19.71 4.19 3.56
CA VAL A 391 -19.97 4.68 4.92
C VAL A 391 -19.67 6.17 5.02
N THR A 392 -18.52 6.61 4.51
CA THR A 392 -18.17 8.04 4.46
C THR A 392 -19.21 8.83 3.68
N LEU A 393 -19.59 8.39 2.48
CA LEU A 393 -20.56 9.06 1.63
C LEU A 393 -21.92 9.20 2.32
N ALA A 394 -22.40 8.16 2.98
CA ALA A 394 -23.67 8.19 3.71
C ALA A 394 -23.65 9.18 4.88
N VAL A 395 -22.56 9.18 5.67
CA VAL A 395 -22.41 10.12 6.80
C VAL A 395 -22.20 11.55 6.31
N ALA A 396 -21.37 11.75 5.28
CA ALA A 396 -21.11 13.04 4.66
C ALA A 396 -22.40 13.62 4.08
N LEU A 397 -23.21 12.83 3.39
CA LEU A 397 -24.49 13.28 2.84
C LEU A 397 -25.48 13.68 3.94
N ALA A 398 -25.57 12.88 5.01
CA ALA A 398 -26.43 13.21 6.15
C ALA A 398 -25.98 14.50 6.86
N GLY A 399 -24.67 14.64 7.10
CA GLY A 399 -24.10 15.85 7.69
C GLY A 399 -24.21 17.08 6.78
N PHE A 400 -24.06 16.91 5.48
CA PHE A 400 -24.26 17.97 4.48
C PHE A 400 -25.72 18.45 4.45
N GLY A 401 -26.69 17.53 4.50
CA GLY A 401 -28.11 17.85 4.63
C GLY A 401 -28.42 18.63 5.90
N LEU A 402 -27.84 18.21 7.03
CA LEU A 402 -27.95 18.93 8.30
C LEU A 402 -27.32 20.33 8.21
N ALA A 403 -26.14 20.46 7.60
CA ALA A 403 -25.49 21.76 7.41
C ALA A 403 -26.33 22.69 6.51
N CYS A 404 -26.93 22.17 5.44
CA CYS A 404 -27.85 22.94 4.59
C CYS A 404 -29.06 23.43 5.40
N PHE A 405 -29.69 22.53 6.15
CA PHE A 405 -30.83 22.90 6.99
C PHE A 405 -30.46 23.91 8.09
N TRP A 406 -29.28 23.77 8.69
CA TRP A 406 -28.85 24.62 9.81
C TRP A 406 -28.34 26.00 9.37
N LEU A 407 -27.62 26.10 8.25
CA LEU A 407 -26.96 27.35 7.80
C LEU A 407 -27.65 28.01 6.60
N LEU A 408 -28.41 27.27 5.79
CA LEU A 408 -29.00 27.80 4.54
C LEU A 408 -30.53 27.90 4.60
N ASP A 409 -31.12 27.81 5.79
CA ASP A 409 -32.51 28.19 6.03
C ASP A 409 -32.60 29.71 6.24
N VAL A 410 -32.73 30.43 5.13
CA VAL A 410 -32.71 31.90 5.11
C VAL A 410 -34.12 32.44 5.36
N GLU A 411 -34.23 33.41 6.27
CA GLU A 411 -35.49 34.13 6.53
C GLU A 411 -36.04 34.74 5.23
N GLY A 412 -37.31 34.47 4.91
CA GLY A 412 -37.94 34.89 3.66
C GLY A 412 -37.81 33.90 2.50
N ALA A 413 -36.97 32.86 2.62
CA ALA A 413 -36.83 31.80 1.61
C ALA A 413 -36.68 30.40 2.26
N PRO A 414 -37.70 29.86 2.94
CA PRO A 414 -37.61 28.59 3.68
C PRO A 414 -37.41 27.34 2.80
N ALA A 415 -37.51 27.48 1.47
CA ALA A 415 -37.19 26.43 0.52
C ALA A 415 -35.71 26.43 0.11
N ALA A 416 -34.92 27.44 0.49
CA ALA A 416 -33.55 27.62 0.03
C ALA A 416 -32.64 26.44 0.38
N TRP A 417 -32.67 25.96 1.63
CA TRP A 417 -31.85 24.83 2.07
C TRP A 417 -32.09 23.56 1.23
N ARG A 418 -33.32 23.31 0.76
CA ARG A 418 -33.64 22.16 -0.10
C ARG A 418 -33.05 22.30 -1.50
N HIS A 419 -33.05 23.52 -2.04
CA HIS A 419 -32.44 23.81 -3.34
C HIS A 419 -30.93 23.65 -3.28
N PHE A 420 -30.28 24.20 -2.24
CA PHE A 420 -28.85 24.04 -2.03
C PHE A 420 -28.45 22.60 -1.70
N LEU A 421 -29.28 21.84 -0.97
CA LEU A 421 -29.11 20.40 -0.83
C LEU A 421 -29.17 19.70 -2.20
N GLY A 422 -30.11 20.10 -3.07
CA GLY A 422 -30.17 19.65 -4.46
C GLY A 422 -28.88 19.94 -5.24
N CYS A 423 -28.29 21.13 -5.08
CA CYS A 423 -26.98 21.46 -5.65
C CYS A 423 -25.88 20.53 -5.14
N GLY A 424 -25.81 20.32 -3.82
CA GLY A 424 -24.86 19.40 -3.21
C GLY A 424 -25.02 17.96 -3.71
N LEU A 425 -26.26 17.49 -3.88
CA LEU A 425 -26.57 16.17 -4.46
C LEU A 425 -26.08 16.04 -5.90
N CYS A 426 -26.15 17.10 -6.72
CA CYS A 426 -25.50 17.12 -8.04
C CYS A 426 -23.97 16.95 -7.92
N GLY A 427 -23.36 17.55 -6.89
CA GLY A 427 -21.95 17.37 -6.53
C GLY A 427 -21.58 15.94 -6.16
N PHE A 428 -22.30 15.36 -5.21
CA PHE A 428 -22.12 13.96 -4.80
C PHE A 428 -22.32 12.99 -5.97
N GLY A 429 -23.33 13.23 -6.80
CA GLY A 429 -23.57 12.47 -8.02
C GLY A 429 -22.39 12.57 -8.99
N THR A 430 -21.84 13.78 -9.18
CA THR A 430 -20.63 14.00 -9.99
C THR A 430 -19.44 13.22 -9.45
N ALA A 431 -19.14 13.30 -8.15
CA ALA A 431 -18.04 12.54 -7.54
C ALA A 431 -18.20 11.03 -7.75
N PHE A 432 -19.42 10.50 -7.54
CA PHE A 432 -19.71 9.09 -7.74
C PHE A 432 -19.51 8.65 -9.19
N VAL A 433 -20.04 9.41 -10.16
CA VAL A 433 -19.90 9.09 -11.59
C VAL A 433 -18.44 9.20 -12.04
N CYS A 434 -17.71 10.24 -11.64
CA CYS A 434 -16.29 10.40 -11.96
C CYS A 434 -15.47 9.22 -11.39
N MET A 435 -15.69 8.82 -10.14
CA MET A 435 -15.01 7.67 -9.54
C MET A 435 -15.33 6.36 -10.28
N ARG A 436 -16.59 6.15 -10.67
CA ARG A 436 -17.00 4.96 -11.43
C ARG A 436 -16.41 4.94 -12.84
N ALA A 437 -16.36 6.11 -13.49
CA ALA A 437 -15.76 6.28 -14.82
C ALA A 437 -14.26 6.03 -14.76
N SER A 438 -13.53 6.66 -13.83
CA SER A 438 -12.10 6.42 -13.63
C SER A 438 -11.82 4.93 -13.44
N ARG A 439 -12.54 4.25 -12.55
CA ARG A 439 -12.39 2.80 -12.36
C ARG A 439 -12.61 2.01 -13.65
N TYR A 440 -13.66 2.31 -14.41
CA TYR A 440 -13.95 1.58 -15.65
C TYR A 440 -12.80 1.69 -16.67
N TYR A 441 -12.12 2.83 -16.72
CA TYR A 441 -11.02 3.07 -17.65
C TYR A 441 -9.62 2.72 -17.09
N THR A 442 -9.48 2.42 -15.80
CA THR A 442 -8.17 2.17 -15.17
C THR A 442 -8.02 0.82 -14.46
N ASP A 443 -9.12 0.13 -14.13
CA ASP A 443 -9.08 -1.18 -13.45
C ASP A 443 -9.00 -2.32 -14.48
N TYR A 444 -8.04 -3.24 -14.30
CA TYR A 444 -7.78 -4.39 -15.18
C TYR A 444 -8.98 -5.35 -15.31
N ALA A 445 -9.96 -5.24 -14.41
CA ALA A 445 -11.20 -5.99 -14.49
C ALA A 445 -12.09 -5.57 -15.67
N PHE A 446 -11.89 -4.39 -16.26
CA PHE A 446 -12.75 -3.85 -17.31
C PHE A 446 -12.11 -3.93 -18.72
N GLU A 447 -12.99 -3.90 -19.72
CA GLU A 447 -12.63 -4.02 -21.14
C GLU A 447 -11.59 -2.99 -21.62
N PRO A 448 -11.64 -1.68 -21.27
CA PRO A 448 -10.70 -0.71 -21.82
C PRO A 448 -9.24 -1.03 -21.50
N VAL A 449 -8.95 -1.44 -20.26
CA VAL A 449 -7.59 -1.82 -19.84
C VAL A 449 -7.17 -3.15 -20.46
N ARG A 450 -8.07 -4.13 -20.54
CA ARG A 450 -7.78 -5.41 -21.20
C ARG A 450 -7.46 -5.24 -22.67
N ARG A 451 -8.16 -4.34 -23.38
CA ARG A 451 -7.86 -4.00 -24.78
C ARG A 451 -6.46 -3.40 -24.94
N ILE A 452 -6.01 -2.56 -24.00
CA ILE A 452 -4.64 -2.03 -24.01
C ILE A 452 -3.64 -3.18 -23.82
N ALA A 453 -3.86 -4.07 -22.85
CA ALA A 453 -3.00 -5.23 -22.61
C ALA A 453 -2.95 -6.18 -23.81
N GLU A 454 -4.10 -6.48 -24.43
CA GLU A 454 -4.19 -7.29 -25.66
C GLU A 454 -3.42 -6.65 -26.81
N SER A 455 -3.49 -5.31 -26.97
CA SER A 455 -2.74 -4.60 -28.00
C SER A 455 -1.23 -4.61 -27.81
N ALA A 456 -0.74 -4.99 -26.61
CA ALA A 456 0.69 -5.19 -26.38
C ALA A 456 1.23 -6.45 -27.05
N THR A 457 0.38 -7.42 -27.39
CA THR A 457 0.79 -8.62 -28.14
C THR A 457 1.22 -8.33 -29.58
N THR A 458 0.82 -7.17 -30.13
CA THR A 458 1.21 -6.71 -31.48
C THR A 458 2.35 -5.67 -31.46
N GLY A 459 2.94 -5.41 -30.29
CA GLY A 459 4.11 -4.54 -30.10
C GLY A 459 3.81 -3.19 -29.40
N HIS A 460 4.88 -2.48 -29.03
CA HIS A 460 4.77 -1.24 -28.23
C HIS A 460 3.96 -0.12 -28.90
N ALA A 461 4.04 -0.01 -30.24
CA ALA A 461 3.35 1.04 -30.99
C ALA A 461 1.82 0.91 -30.86
N THR A 462 1.29 -0.31 -30.95
CA THR A 462 -0.15 -0.58 -30.81
C THR A 462 -0.63 -0.38 -29.37
N THR A 463 0.21 -0.70 -28.38
CA THR A 463 -0.07 -0.38 -26.97
C THR A 463 -0.24 1.12 -26.75
N ILE A 464 0.70 1.93 -27.27
CA ILE A 464 0.66 3.38 -27.11
C ILE A 464 -0.55 3.97 -27.84
N ILE A 465 -0.83 3.55 -29.08
CA ILE A 465 -1.98 4.04 -29.85
C ILE A 465 -3.30 3.71 -29.13
N THR A 466 -3.46 2.46 -28.67
CA THR A 466 -4.67 2.02 -27.98
C THR A 466 -4.82 2.72 -26.63
N GLY A 467 -3.74 2.86 -25.88
CA GLY A 467 -3.72 3.59 -24.61
C GLY A 467 -4.10 5.07 -24.77
N LEU A 468 -3.55 5.76 -25.78
CA LEU A 468 -3.91 7.13 -26.10
C LEU A 468 -5.39 7.25 -26.51
N ALA A 469 -5.90 6.32 -27.32
CA ALA A 469 -7.30 6.31 -27.73
C ALA A 469 -8.25 6.14 -26.53
N VAL A 470 -7.97 5.16 -25.66
CA VAL A 470 -8.74 4.94 -24.41
C VAL A 470 -8.65 6.15 -23.48
N GLY A 471 -7.47 6.78 -23.38
CA GLY A 471 -7.29 8.01 -22.61
C GLY A 471 -8.18 9.16 -23.10
N LEU A 472 -8.23 9.38 -24.42
CA LEU A 472 -9.10 10.38 -25.04
C LEU A 472 -10.60 10.03 -24.90
N GLU A 473 -10.97 8.76 -24.88
CA GLU A 473 -12.35 8.31 -24.62
C GLU A 473 -12.76 8.56 -23.16
N SER A 474 -11.84 8.35 -22.22
CA SER A 474 -12.12 8.37 -20.78
C SER A 474 -12.66 9.70 -20.24
N VAL A 475 -12.35 10.82 -20.91
CA VAL A 475 -12.75 12.16 -20.46
C VAL A 475 -14.20 12.51 -20.77
N VAL A 476 -14.87 11.79 -21.68
CA VAL A 476 -16.22 12.12 -22.16
C VAL A 476 -17.24 12.10 -21.01
N ALA A 477 -17.27 11.03 -20.22
CA ALA A 477 -18.22 10.90 -19.13
C ALA A 477 -18.00 11.92 -17.99
N PRO A 478 -16.78 12.15 -17.48
CA PRO A 478 -16.50 13.21 -16.51
C PRO A 478 -16.90 14.60 -17.01
N VAL A 479 -16.51 14.99 -18.23
CA VAL A 479 -16.79 16.33 -18.77
C VAL A 479 -18.29 16.59 -18.92
N LEU A 480 -19.05 15.62 -19.46
CA LEU A 480 -20.50 15.74 -19.59
C LEU A 480 -21.18 15.83 -18.22
N THR A 481 -20.72 15.04 -17.26
CA THR A 481 -21.29 15.01 -15.92
C THR A 481 -21.06 16.33 -15.18
N VAL A 482 -19.83 16.87 -15.25
CA VAL A 482 -19.51 18.20 -14.70
C VAL A 482 -20.35 19.29 -15.38
N GLY A 483 -20.49 19.24 -16.72
CA GLY A 483 -21.32 20.19 -17.45
C GLY A 483 -22.79 20.17 -17.01
N VAL A 484 -23.38 18.99 -16.86
CA VAL A 484 -24.74 18.82 -16.33
C VAL A 484 -24.85 19.33 -14.89
N ALA A 485 -23.88 19.01 -14.03
CA ALA A 485 -23.88 19.43 -12.64
C ALA A 485 -23.78 20.95 -12.47
N VAL A 486 -22.95 21.62 -13.28
CA VAL A 486 -22.83 23.09 -13.27
C VAL A 486 -24.15 23.74 -13.68
N VAL A 487 -24.77 23.29 -14.77
CA VAL A 487 -26.05 23.85 -15.24
C VAL A 487 -27.18 23.58 -14.25
N ALA A 488 -27.28 22.34 -13.74
CA ALA A 488 -28.33 21.95 -12.80
C ALA A 488 -28.20 22.70 -11.46
N SER A 489 -27.00 22.75 -10.88
CA SER A 489 -26.75 23.46 -9.61
C SER A 489 -26.91 24.97 -9.73
N TYR A 490 -26.51 25.58 -10.86
CA TYR A 490 -26.79 26.99 -11.12
C TYR A 490 -28.29 27.27 -11.18
N HIS A 491 -29.05 26.43 -11.88
CA HIS A 491 -30.49 26.59 -11.99
C HIS A 491 -31.20 26.43 -10.64
N LEU A 492 -30.86 25.38 -9.88
CA LEU A 492 -31.40 25.12 -8.54
C LEU A 492 -31.07 26.26 -7.56
N GLY A 493 -29.83 26.75 -7.56
CA GLY A 493 -29.42 27.88 -6.75
C GLY A 493 -30.21 29.15 -7.10
N ARG A 494 -30.42 29.41 -8.39
CA ARG A 494 -31.21 30.57 -8.87
C ARG A 494 -32.68 30.49 -8.47
N THR A 495 -33.26 29.30 -8.36
CA THR A 495 -34.66 29.10 -7.96
C THR A 495 -34.85 28.96 -6.44
N SER A 496 -33.79 29.11 -5.64
CA SER A 496 -33.84 29.02 -4.17
C SER A 496 -34.77 30.04 -3.50
N GLY A 497 -35.08 31.15 -4.17
CA GLY A 497 -35.88 32.25 -3.64
C GLY A 497 -35.12 33.22 -2.73
N VAL A 498 -33.83 32.98 -2.51
CA VAL A 498 -32.99 33.86 -1.67
C VAL A 498 -32.86 35.24 -2.30
N GLY A 499 -33.20 36.28 -1.53
CA GLY A 499 -33.19 37.67 -1.99
C GLY A 499 -34.33 38.04 -2.95
N ALA A 500 -35.41 37.25 -3.02
CA ALA A 500 -36.58 37.59 -3.83
C ALA A 500 -37.25 38.92 -3.42
N THR A 501 -37.10 39.32 -2.15
CA THR A 501 -37.60 40.58 -1.59
C THR A 501 -36.55 41.69 -1.56
N SER A 502 -35.36 41.47 -2.14
CA SER A 502 -34.30 42.48 -2.14
C SER A 502 -34.57 43.58 -3.17
N GLY A 503 -33.80 44.68 -3.09
CA GLY A 503 -33.92 45.80 -4.03
C GLY A 503 -33.55 45.46 -5.48
N ASP A 504 -32.79 44.38 -5.71
CA ASP A 504 -32.49 43.83 -7.04
C ASP A 504 -32.61 42.28 -7.01
N PRO A 505 -33.82 41.74 -7.21
CA PRO A 505 -34.06 40.30 -7.19
C PRO A 505 -33.31 39.54 -8.29
N ALA A 506 -32.98 40.21 -9.41
CA ALA A 506 -32.26 39.58 -10.51
C ALA A 506 -30.78 39.38 -10.16
N ALA A 507 -30.15 40.35 -9.49
CA ALA A 507 -28.79 40.22 -8.98
C ALA A 507 -28.71 39.13 -7.89
N ALA A 508 -29.64 39.14 -6.93
CA ALA A 508 -29.68 38.13 -5.86
C ALA A 508 -29.86 36.71 -6.41
N ALA A 509 -30.74 36.51 -7.39
CA ALA A 509 -30.92 35.21 -8.04
C ALA A 509 -29.65 34.73 -8.77
N ARG A 510 -28.90 35.65 -9.42
CA ARG A 510 -27.61 35.30 -10.06
C ARG A 510 -26.57 34.90 -9.02
N ALA A 511 -26.47 35.64 -7.92
CA ALA A 511 -25.57 35.31 -6.82
C ALA A 511 -25.91 33.95 -6.20
N ALA A 512 -27.20 33.66 -6.02
CA ALA A 512 -27.68 32.37 -5.52
C ALA A 512 -27.35 31.21 -6.49
N GLY A 513 -27.45 31.45 -7.80
CA GLY A 513 -27.03 30.48 -8.81
C GLY A 513 -25.52 30.19 -8.77
N LEU A 514 -24.68 31.23 -8.68
CA LEU A 514 -23.22 31.07 -8.55
C LEU A 514 -22.85 30.34 -7.25
N PHE A 515 -23.45 30.72 -6.13
CA PHE A 515 -23.25 30.01 -4.87
C PHE A 515 -23.73 28.55 -4.98
N GLY A 516 -24.83 28.28 -5.69
CA GLY A 516 -25.29 26.93 -6.00
C GLY A 516 -24.22 26.06 -6.70
N THR A 517 -23.46 26.63 -7.64
CA THR A 517 -22.33 25.91 -8.27
C THR A 517 -21.20 25.61 -7.28
N ALA A 518 -20.90 26.52 -6.34
CA ALA A 518 -19.92 26.28 -5.29
C ALA A 518 -20.40 25.18 -4.31
N VAL A 519 -21.68 25.19 -3.93
CA VAL A 519 -22.30 24.15 -3.10
C VAL A 519 -22.24 22.78 -3.79
N ALA A 520 -22.35 22.72 -5.12
CA ALA A 520 -22.13 21.48 -5.87
C ALA A 520 -20.67 21.03 -5.82
N THR A 521 -19.70 21.93 -5.95
CA THR A 521 -18.27 21.59 -5.78
C THR A 521 -17.99 21.07 -4.36
N MET A 522 -18.58 21.66 -3.32
CA MET A 522 -18.49 21.13 -1.95
C MET A 522 -19.04 19.71 -1.86
N GLY A 523 -20.21 19.44 -2.46
CA GLY A 523 -20.77 18.09 -2.49
C GLY A 523 -19.86 17.08 -3.17
N MET A 524 -19.12 17.50 -4.21
CA MET A 524 -18.11 16.66 -4.87
C MET A 524 -16.91 16.38 -3.96
N LEU A 525 -16.47 17.39 -3.18
CA LEU A 525 -15.31 17.31 -2.29
C LEU A 525 -15.64 16.87 -0.85
N ALA A 526 -16.91 16.61 -0.52
CA ALA A 526 -17.34 16.22 0.83
C ALA A 526 -16.87 14.80 1.26
N SER A 527 -16.12 14.12 0.41
CA SER A 527 -15.41 12.87 0.71
C SER A 527 -13.91 12.95 0.38
N ALA A 528 -13.36 14.16 0.27
CA ALA A 528 -11.98 14.38 -0.16
C ALA A 528 -10.98 13.73 0.78
N VAL A 529 -11.22 13.71 2.09
CA VAL A 529 -10.32 13.02 3.04
C VAL A 529 -10.26 11.53 2.77
N TYR A 530 -11.39 10.86 2.54
CA TYR A 530 -11.37 9.43 2.25
C TYR A 530 -10.73 9.14 0.89
N VAL A 531 -11.02 9.94 -0.12
CA VAL A 531 -10.43 9.79 -1.46
C VAL A 531 -8.91 9.99 -1.41
N LEU A 532 -8.42 11.01 -0.70
CA LEU A 532 -6.99 11.23 -0.49
C LEU A 532 -6.35 10.12 0.34
N ALA A 533 -7.08 9.53 1.30
CA ALA A 533 -6.59 8.36 2.03
C ALA A 533 -6.38 7.14 1.10
N MET A 534 -7.29 6.91 0.15
CA MET A 534 -7.13 5.89 -0.88
C MET A 534 -6.03 6.22 -1.89
N ASN A 535 -5.84 7.50 -2.22
CA ASN A 535 -4.75 7.91 -3.09
C ASN A 535 -3.39 7.66 -2.43
N ASN A 536 -3.22 8.11 -1.19
CA ASN A 536 -1.97 7.94 -0.43
C ASN A 536 -1.71 6.48 -0.02
N PHE A 537 -2.71 5.60 -0.11
CA PHE A 537 -2.51 4.16 0.03
C PHE A 537 -1.61 3.59 -1.07
N GLY A 538 -1.71 4.10 -2.31
CA GLY A 538 -0.90 3.61 -3.44
C GLY A 538 0.61 3.73 -3.20
N PRO A 539 1.16 4.94 -3.02
CA PRO A 539 2.60 5.14 -2.83
C PRO A 539 3.18 4.42 -1.61
N ILE A 540 2.39 4.27 -0.53
CA ILE A 540 2.81 3.52 0.66
C ILE A 540 2.89 2.03 0.38
N ALA A 541 1.92 1.49 -0.39
CA ALA A 541 1.94 0.09 -0.81
C ALA A 541 3.09 -0.18 -1.78
N ASP A 542 3.39 0.77 -2.66
CA ASP A 542 4.47 0.69 -3.65
C ASP A 542 5.85 0.59 -2.97
N ASN A 543 6.13 1.55 -2.09
CA ASN A 543 7.31 1.52 -1.25
C ASN A 543 7.44 0.27 -0.37
N ALA A 544 6.31 -0.24 0.14
CA ALA A 544 6.33 -1.48 0.89
C ALA A 544 6.73 -2.67 0.00
N GLY A 545 6.34 -2.63 -1.28
CA GLY A 545 6.76 -3.58 -2.31
C GLY A 545 8.26 -3.53 -2.57
N GLY A 546 8.79 -2.35 -2.89
CA GLY A 546 10.21 -2.19 -3.14
C GLY A 546 11.09 -2.51 -1.92
N ILE A 547 10.67 -2.14 -0.70
CA ILE A 547 11.37 -2.55 0.54
C ILE A 547 11.38 -4.07 0.67
N ALA A 548 10.28 -4.73 0.35
CA ALA A 548 10.19 -6.17 0.49
C ALA A 548 10.99 -6.92 -0.58
N GLU A 549 11.10 -6.39 -1.80
CA GLU A 549 11.95 -6.96 -2.84
C GLU A 549 13.44 -6.77 -2.51
N MET A 550 13.86 -5.57 -2.14
CA MET A 550 15.26 -5.27 -1.80
C MET A 550 15.76 -5.91 -0.50
N SER A 551 14.86 -6.32 0.41
CA SER A 551 15.25 -6.96 1.68
C SER A 551 15.38 -8.48 1.59
N ARG A 552 15.11 -9.08 0.42
CA ARG A 552 15.32 -10.51 0.18
C ARG A 552 16.81 -10.81 -0.06
N PRO A 553 17.29 -12.02 0.28
CA PRO A 553 18.63 -12.46 -0.12
C PRO A 553 18.77 -12.39 -1.65
N VAL A 554 19.83 -11.74 -2.13
CA VAL A 554 20.11 -11.58 -3.56
C VAL A 554 20.44 -12.96 -4.15
N HIS A 555 19.47 -13.58 -4.81
CA HIS A 555 19.72 -14.68 -5.75
C HIS A 555 19.23 -14.26 -7.13
N LYS A 556 19.87 -14.81 -8.17
CA LYS A 556 19.53 -14.61 -9.57
C LYS A 556 18.11 -15.14 -9.83
N SER A 557 17.10 -14.34 -9.52
CA SER A 557 15.75 -14.65 -9.94
C SER A 557 15.65 -14.37 -11.44
N ASN A 558 15.32 -15.41 -12.19
CA ASN A 558 14.96 -15.31 -13.60
C ASN A 558 13.71 -14.44 -13.73
N GLY A 559 13.91 -13.15 -14.00
CA GLY A 559 12.99 -12.28 -14.77
C GLY A 559 11.53 -12.18 -14.33
N ARG A 560 11.19 -12.31 -13.04
CA ARG A 560 9.82 -12.14 -12.54
C ARG A 560 9.79 -11.25 -11.30
N GLY A 561 9.80 -9.93 -11.53
CA GLY A 561 9.51 -8.94 -10.51
C GLY A 561 8.06 -9.01 -10.07
N ALA A 562 7.84 -9.10 -8.77
CA ALA A 562 6.55 -9.54 -8.25
C ALA A 562 6.38 -9.20 -6.75
N PHE A 563 6.38 -7.90 -6.40
CA PHE A 563 5.77 -7.47 -5.14
C PHE A 563 4.40 -6.78 -5.31
N ALA A 564 4.06 -6.30 -6.51
CA ALA A 564 2.66 -6.08 -6.92
C ALA A 564 1.84 -7.40 -6.93
N VAL A 565 2.51 -8.55 -6.94
CA VAL A 565 1.93 -9.90 -6.97
C VAL A 565 1.40 -10.36 -5.62
N TRP A 566 1.83 -9.78 -4.49
CA TRP A 566 1.31 -10.15 -3.16
C TRP A 566 -0.15 -9.74 -2.92
N PHE A 567 -0.67 -8.78 -3.70
CA PHE A 567 -2.07 -8.36 -3.61
C PHE A 567 -2.98 -9.01 -4.68
N VAL A 568 -2.44 -9.63 -5.73
CA VAL A 568 -3.22 -9.98 -6.94
C VAL A 568 -2.95 -11.36 -7.54
N HIS A 569 -1.92 -12.13 -7.15
CA HIS A 569 -1.66 -13.41 -7.84
C HIS A 569 -2.59 -14.56 -7.38
N PRO A 570 -3.34 -15.22 -8.28
CA PRO A 570 -4.27 -16.29 -7.95
C PRO A 570 -3.58 -17.51 -7.32
N THR A 571 -2.35 -17.82 -7.72
CA THR A 571 -1.67 -19.09 -7.37
C THR A 571 -1.30 -19.16 -5.88
N HIS A 572 -0.77 -18.07 -5.28
CA HIS A 572 -0.52 -17.98 -3.82
C HIS A 572 -1.81 -17.97 -2.99
N ARG A 573 -2.90 -17.42 -3.55
CA ARG A 573 -4.23 -17.39 -2.91
C ARG A 573 -4.91 -18.76 -2.94
N LEU A 574 -4.75 -19.53 -4.01
CA LEU A 574 -5.22 -20.92 -4.12
C LEU A 574 -4.48 -21.84 -3.13
N ILE A 575 -3.16 -21.69 -3.02
CA ILE A 575 -2.27 -22.54 -2.20
C ILE A 575 -2.59 -22.46 -0.70
N SER A 576 -3.10 -21.33 -0.19
CA SER A 576 -3.38 -21.14 1.24
C SER A 576 -4.84 -21.34 1.66
N THR A 577 -5.78 -21.40 0.71
CA THR A 577 -7.22 -21.42 1.01
C THR A 577 -7.91 -22.76 0.73
N GLN A 578 -7.37 -23.59 -0.17
CA GLN A 578 -7.99 -24.85 -0.55
C GLN A 578 -7.49 -26.06 0.26
N VAL A 579 -6.22 -26.07 0.63
CA VAL A 579 -5.59 -27.15 1.39
C VAL A 579 -4.97 -26.56 2.65
N ASP A 580 -5.60 -26.84 3.80
CA ASP A 580 -5.11 -26.34 5.09
C ASP A 580 -3.79 -27.04 5.47
N ARG A 581 -2.70 -26.27 5.57
CA ARG A 581 -1.38 -26.76 5.96
C ARG A 581 -1.37 -27.36 7.37
N ALA A 582 -2.20 -26.84 8.28
CA ALA A 582 -2.31 -27.38 9.64
C ALA A 582 -2.80 -28.84 9.65
N ALA A 583 -3.61 -29.24 8.66
CA ALA A 583 -4.07 -30.63 8.54
C ALA A 583 -2.94 -31.64 8.25
N PHE A 584 -1.77 -31.16 7.79
CA PHE A 584 -0.60 -31.97 7.51
C PHE A 584 0.47 -31.86 8.60
N ALA A 585 0.31 -30.94 9.56
CA ALA A 585 1.23 -30.76 10.67
C ALA A 585 1.18 -31.96 11.64
N PRO A 586 2.29 -32.33 12.30
CA PRO A 586 2.28 -33.22 13.46
C PRO A 586 1.32 -32.70 14.54
N ALA A 587 0.60 -33.61 15.20
CA ALA A 587 -0.35 -33.24 16.26
C ALA A 587 0.32 -32.37 17.34
N GLY A 588 -0.31 -31.24 17.67
CA GLY A 588 0.20 -30.29 18.67
C GLY A 588 1.15 -29.22 18.13
N HIS A 589 1.37 -29.14 16.80
CA HIS A 589 2.19 -28.12 16.14
C HIS A 589 1.39 -27.25 15.15
N ASP A 590 0.06 -27.23 15.28
CA ASP A 590 -0.86 -26.52 14.37
C ASP A 590 -0.64 -25.01 14.35
N ASP A 591 -0.15 -24.45 15.47
CA ASP A 591 0.16 -23.02 15.64
C ASP A 591 1.39 -22.59 14.83
N ARG A 592 2.34 -23.49 14.64
CA ARG A 592 3.57 -23.30 13.84
C ARG A 592 3.40 -23.72 12.39
N ALA A 593 2.26 -24.30 12.02
CA ALA A 593 2.02 -24.81 10.67
C ALA A 593 2.15 -23.73 9.60
N PHE A 594 1.97 -22.45 9.92
CA PHE A 594 2.03 -21.33 8.98
C PHE A 594 3.28 -20.48 9.10
N ASP A 595 4.19 -20.82 10.02
CA ASP A 595 5.48 -20.14 10.11
C ASP A 595 6.29 -20.39 8.84
N ASP A 596 7.05 -19.39 8.38
CA ASP A 596 7.91 -19.55 7.20
C ASP A 596 9.21 -20.30 7.53
N ALA A 597 9.07 -21.50 8.12
CA ALA A 597 10.15 -22.34 8.61
C ALA A 597 9.83 -23.83 8.35
N PRO A 598 10.84 -24.70 8.18
CA PRO A 598 10.62 -26.13 8.09
C PRO A 598 10.15 -26.68 9.44
N LEU A 599 9.18 -27.61 9.39
CA LEU A 599 8.65 -28.30 10.55
C LEU A 599 9.00 -29.78 10.44
N ARG A 600 9.84 -30.27 11.36
CA ARG A 600 10.19 -31.67 11.49
C ARG A 600 9.87 -32.14 12.90
N ALA A 601 8.93 -33.07 13.05
CA ALA A 601 8.63 -33.65 14.36
C ALA A 601 8.13 -35.09 14.24
N ALA A 602 8.45 -35.90 15.25
CA ALA A 602 7.90 -37.24 15.41
C ALA A 602 6.47 -37.16 15.94
N GLU A 603 5.58 -37.97 15.37
CA GLU A 603 4.21 -38.07 15.85
C GLU A 603 4.09 -39.10 16.98
N ALA A 604 3.62 -38.65 18.14
CA ALA A 604 3.60 -39.45 19.37
C ALA A 604 2.80 -40.77 19.27
N ALA A 605 1.81 -40.85 18.39
CA ALA A 605 0.96 -42.03 18.23
C ALA A 605 1.52 -43.09 17.25
N SER A 606 2.33 -42.67 16.27
CA SER A 606 2.79 -43.52 15.16
C SER A 606 4.32 -43.70 15.11
N GLY A 607 5.08 -42.87 15.85
CA GLY A 607 6.54 -42.83 15.80
C GLY A 607 7.11 -42.25 14.50
N CYS A 608 6.24 -41.90 13.54
CA CYS A 608 6.62 -41.42 12.23
C CYS A 608 7.12 -39.96 12.30
N VAL A 609 8.26 -39.68 11.66
CA VAL A 609 8.81 -38.33 11.55
C VAL A 609 8.19 -37.62 10.35
N VAL A 610 7.36 -36.61 10.61
CA VAL A 610 6.79 -35.78 9.54
C VAL A 610 7.67 -34.58 9.28
N HIS A 611 7.97 -34.37 8.00
CA HIS A 611 8.69 -33.23 7.50
C HIS A 611 7.80 -32.38 6.58
N LEU A 612 7.73 -31.08 6.89
CA LEU A 612 7.08 -30.05 6.10
C LEU A 612 8.10 -28.95 5.81
N SER A 613 8.43 -28.73 4.55
CA SER A 613 9.31 -27.63 4.14
C SER A 613 8.65 -26.26 4.39
N ALA A 614 9.44 -25.19 4.44
CA ALA A 614 8.92 -23.84 4.60
C ALA A 614 7.89 -23.51 3.48
N PRO A 615 6.79 -22.79 3.79
CA PRO A 615 5.82 -22.30 2.82
C PRO A 615 6.45 -21.61 1.61
N SER A 616 7.48 -20.79 1.81
CA SER A 616 8.24 -20.13 0.74
C SER A 616 8.90 -21.11 -0.23
N ILE A 617 9.47 -22.22 0.26
CA ILE A 617 10.09 -23.25 -0.56
C ILE A 617 9.04 -24.00 -1.40
N TYR A 618 7.90 -24.35 -0.80
CA TYR A 618 6.81 -24.98 -1.56
C TYR A 618 6.22 -24.06 -2.62
N ALA A 619 6.10 -22.75 -2.33
CA ALA A 619 5.64 -21.78 -3.31
C ALA A 619 6.61 -21.68 -4.50
N ALA A 620 7.92 -21.53 -4.23
CA ALA A 620 8.94 -21.50 -5.26
C ALA A 620 8.96 -22.78 -6.10
N ALA A 621 8.81 -23.94 -5.46
CA ALA A 621 8.73 -25.22 -6.15
C ALA A 621 7.50 -25.31 -7.08
N LEU A 622 6.30 -24.96 -6.58
CA LEU A 622 5.07 -25.00 -7.36
C LEU A 622 5.08 -24.01 -8.53
N GLU A 623 5.64 -22.83 -8.33
CA GLU A 623 5.81 -21.83 -9.39
C GLU A 623 6.80 -22.31 -10.45
N ALA A 624 7.95 -22.86 -10.05
CA ALA A 624 8.93 -23.41 -10.97
C ALA A 624 8.38 -24.60 -11.77
N LEU A 625 7.52 -25.42 -11.15
CA LEU A 625 6.77 -26.47 -11.83
C LEU A 625 5.77 -25.91 -12.86
N GLY A 626 5.32 -24.64 -12.74
CA GLY A 626 4.41 -24.01 -13.70
C GLY A 626 3.11 -24.78 -13.90
N LEU A 627 2.48 -25.19 -12.79
CA LEU A 627 1.23 -25.97 -12.81
C LEU A 627 0.03 -25.15 -13.32
N ASP A 628 0.10 -23.82 -13.24
CA ASP A 628 -0.92 -22.86 -13.67
C ASP A 628 -0.80 -22.46 -15.16
N GLU A 629 0.42 -22.40 -15.70
CA GLU A 629 0.69 -22.08 -17.12
C GLU A 629 0.04 -23.10 -18.09
N VAL A 630 -0.09 -24.36 -17.68
CA VAL A 630 -0.51 -25.48 -18.55
C VAL A 630 -1.96 -25.93 -18.32
N SER A 631 -2.51 -25.73 -17.12
CA SER A 631 -3.89 -26.12 -16.77
C SER A 631 -4.95 -25.37 -17.58
N ARG A 632 -4.64 -24.18 -18.13
CA ARG A 632 -5.55 -23.43 -19.01
C ARG A 632 -5.75 -24.06 -20.40
N TRP A 633 -4.85 -24.94 -20.85
CA TRP A 633 -4.85 -25.44 -22.23
C TRP A 633 -4.84 -26.98 -22.36
N ARG A 634 -4.38 -27.73 -21.35
CA ARG A 634 -4.42 -29.21 -21.33
C ARG A 634 -5.25 -29.72 -20.16
N ARG A 635 -6.23 -30.59 -20.42
CA ARG A 635 -7.17 -31.10 -19.42
C ARG A 635 -6.67 -32.26 -18.55
N GLN A 636 -5.50 -32.83 -18.82
CA GLN A 636 -4.99 -34.01 -18.09
C GLN A 636 -3.46 -33.97 -18.03
N LEU A 637 -2.90 -33.57 -16.89
CA LEU A 637 -1.46 -33.60 -16.63
C LEU A 637 -1.10 -34.77 -15.72
N SER A 638 0.16 -35.19 -15.79
CA SER A 638 0.75 -36.21 -14.93
C SER A 638 1.82 -35.61 -14.04
N PHE A 639 1.66 -35.78 -12.72
CA PHE A 639 2.55 -35.25 -11.69
C PHE A 639 3.10 -36.38 -10.83
N LEU A 640 4.41 -36.36 -10.59
CA LEU A 640 5.13 -37.29 -9.73
C LEU A 640 5.81 -36.53 -8.59
N ASN A 641 5.58 -36.94 -7.34
CA ASN A 641 6.29 -36.43 -6.16
C ASN A 641 7.15 -37.55 -5.55
N LEU A 642 8.47 -37.41 -5.62
CA LEU A 642 9.45 -38.33 -5.04
C LEU A 642 9.89 -37.81 -3.67
N GLY A 643 9.53 -38.49 -2.59
CA GLY A 643 9.79 -38.02 -1.22
C GLY A 643 8.69 -37.08 -0.73
N SER A 644 7.48 -37.61 -0.59
CA SER A 644 6.28 -36.91 -0.15
C SER A 644 6.46 -36.08 1.12
N GLY A 645 7.23 -36.61 2.07
CA GLY A 645 7.21 -36.15 3.44
C GLY A 645 5.79 -36.30 3.99
N SER A 646 5.11 -35.19 4.21
CA SER A 646 3.73 -35.15 4.72
C SER A 646 2.62 -35.43 3.70
N GLY A 647 2.91 -35.38 2.38
CA GLY A 647 1.87 -35.37 1.33
C GLY A 647 1.23 -34.01 1.07
N TYR A 648 1.70 -32.96 1.76
CA TYR A 648 1.14 -31.61 1.62
C TYR A 648 1.37 -31.00 0.23
N LEU A 649 2.58 -31.10 -0.33
CA LEU A 649 2.84 -30.59 -1.69
C LEU A 649 1.99 -31.33 -2.73
N SER A 650 1.82 -32.64 -2.58
CA SER A 650 0.94 -33.45 -3.43
C SER A 650 -0.51 -32.96 -3.37
N ALA A 651 -0.99 -32.58 -2.18
CA ALA A 651 -2.32 -32.00 -2.04
C ALA A 651 -2.44 -30.65 -2.75
N LEU A 652 -1.43 -29.79 -2.64
CA LEU A 652 -1.37 -28.50 -3.34
C LEU A 652 -1.36 -28.67 -4.87
N ALA A 653 -0.52 -29.57 -5.37
CA ALA A 653 -0.43 -29.86 -6.79
C ALA A 653 -1.75 -30.42 -7.34
N ALA A 654 -2.39 -31.36 -6.63
CA ALA A 654 -3.70 -31.90 -7.02
C ALA A 654 -4.82 -30.84 -6.99
N ALA A 655 -4.82 -29.93 -6.00
CA ALA A 655 -5.76 -28.82 -5.94
C ALA A 655 -5.60 -27.84 -7.12
N LEU A 656 -4.36 -27.59 -7.55
CA LEU A 656 -4.06 -26.73 -8.70
C LEU A 656 -4.39 -27.38 -10.05
N LEU A 657 -4.16 -28.69 -10.18
CA LEU A 657 -4.35 -29.43 -11.43
C LEU A 657 -5.82 -29.82 -11.69
N GLY A 658 -6.63 -29.98 -10.63
CA GLY A 658 -8.03 -30.39 -10.74
C GLY A 658 -8.22 -31.89 -10.97
N GLU A 659 -9.48 -32.32 -11.12
CA GLU A 659 -9.86 -33.73 -11.26
C GLU A 659 -9.40 -34.36 -12.58
N GLY A 660 -9.11 -35.67 -12.56
CA GLY A 660 -8.77 -36.43 -13.77
C GLY A 660 -7.31 -36.31 -14.22
N CYS A 661 -6.45 -35.70 -13.38
CA CYS A 661 -5.00 -35.74 -13.54
C CYS A 661 -4.40 -36.98 -12.86
N VAL A 662 -3.28 -37.48 -13.39
CA VAL A 662 -2.57 -38.61 -12.78
C VAL A 662 -1.57 -38.06 -11.77
N HIS A 663 -1.79 -38.33 -10.48
CA HIS A 663 -0.93 -37.84 -9.42
C HIS A 663 -0.34 -39.00 -8.62
N VAL A 664 0.97 -39.22 -8.76
CA VAL A 664 1.69 -40.30 -8.07
C VAL A 664 2.64 -39.69 -7.05
N CYS A 665 2.66 -40.25 -5.85
CA CYS A 665 3.45 -39.79 -4.74
C CYS A 665 4.19 -40.98 -4.14
N VAL A 666 5.52 -40.94 -4.13
CA VAL A 666 6.39 -42.02 -3.64
C VAL A 666 6.94 -41.62 -2.27
N GLU A 667 6.79 -42.51 -1.30
CA GLU A 667 7.30 -42.33 0.05
C GLU A 667 8.00 -43.61 0.52
N LEU A 668 9.13 -43.49 1.19
CA LEU A 668 9.93 -44.63 1.63
C LEU A 668 9.37 -45.25 2.91
N ASP A 669 8.96 -44.41 3.85
CA ASP A 669 8.47 -44.86 5.16
C ASP A 669 7.00 -45.31 5.08
N ALA A 670 6.73 -46.56 5.47
CA ALA A 670 5.40 -47.15 5.37
C ALA A 670 4.37 -46.48 6.30
N ALA A 671 4.79 -45.99 7.47
CA ALA A 671 3.90 -45.29 8.40
C ALA A 671 3.55 -43.89 7.87
N LEU A 672 4.51 -43.20 7.28
CA LEU A 672 4.34 -41.89 6.63
C LEU A 672 3.46 -41.98 5.39
N ALA A 673 3.64 -43.01 4.58
CA ALA A 673 2.80 -43.31 3.43
C ALA A 673 1.35 -43.64 3.85
N ALA A 674 1.16 -44.38 4.94
CA ALA A 674 -0.17 -44.65 5.49
C ALA A 674 -0.83 -43.37 6.05
N ARG A 675 -0.08 -42.53 6.76
CA ARG A 675 -0.54 -41.23 7.26
C ARG A 675 -0.96 -40.30 6.12
N SER A 676 -0.11 -40.12 5.10
CA SER A 676 -0.39 -39.29 3.94
C SER A 676 -1.68 -39.72 3.23
N ARG A 677 -1.88 -41.04 3.05
CA ARG A 677 -3.14 -41.60 2.50
C ARG A 677 -4.35 -41.24 3.34
N ALA A 678 -4.25 -41.38 4.66
CA ALA A 678 -5.35 -41.06 5.57
C ALA A 678 -5.72 -39.56 5.52
N THR A 679 -4.72 -38.66 5.56
CA THR A 679 -4.92 -37.21 5.51
C THR A 679 -5.52 -36.76 4.17
N LEU A 680 -4.96 -37.23 3.05
CA LEU A 680 -5.47 -36.92 1.70
C LEU A 680 -6.90 -37.44 1.51
N ALA A 681 -7.19 -38.67 1.96
CA ALA A 681 -8.53 -39.24 1.88
C ALA A 681 -9.56 -38.50 2.77
N ALA A 682 -9.14 -38.00 3.93
CA ALA A 682 -9.99 -37.20 4.81
C ALA A 682 -10.31 -35.84 4.19
N LEU A 683 -9.32 -35.14 3.66
CA LEU A 683 -9.49 -33.84 3.01
C LEU A 683 -10.24 -33.93 1.68
N GLY A 684 -10.05 -35.02 0.92
CA GLY A 684 -10.78 -35.30 -0.32
C GLY A 684 -12.27 -35.59 -0.12
N ARG A 685 -12.75 -35.76 1.12
CA ARG A 685 -14.19 -35.77 1.44
C ARG A 685 -14.78 -34.35 1.61
N GLY A 686 -13.92 -33.34 1.68
CA GLY A 686 -14.26 -31.92 1.79
C GLY A 686 -14.33 -31.20 0.43
N PRO A 687 -13.98 -29.90 0.37
CA PRO A 687 -14.20 -29.04 -0.79
C PRO A 687 -13.26 -29.25 -1.98
N VAL A 688 -12.24 -30.12 -1.87
CA VAL A 688 -11.26 -30.39 -2.93
C VAL A 688 -11.30 -31.88 -3.32
N PRO A 689 -12.19 -32.31 -4.23
CA PRO A 689 -12.37 -33.72 -4.54
C PRO A 689 -11.17 -34.33 -5.31
N ALA A 690 -10.40 -33.50 -6.02
CA ALA A 690 -9.19 -33.89 -6.76
C ALA A 690 -8.12 -34.58 -5.88
N LEU A 691 -8.15 -34.37 -4.56
CA LEU A 691 -7.25 -35.06 -3.62
C LEU A 691 -7.45 -36.59 -3.61
N ARG A 692 -8.60 -37.10 -4.07
CA ARG A 692 -8.87 -38.54 -4.17
C ARG A 692 -8.06 -39.23 -5.26
N ASP A 693 -7.61 -38.46 -6.25
CA ASP A 693 -6.86 -38.98 -7.40
C ASP A 693 -5.36 -39.11 -7.09
N VAL A 694 -4.92 -38.69 -5.89
CA VAL A 694 -3.54 -38.79 -5.42
C VAL A 694 -3.23 -40.22 -4.95
N GLN A 695 -2.38 -40.90 -5.71
CA GLN A 695 -1.90 -42.25 -5.40
C GLN A 695 -0.61 -42.17 -4.61
N VAL A 696 -0.63 -42.61 -3.34
CA VAL A 696 0.57 -42.70 -2.50
C VAL A 696 1.10 -44.14 -2.50
N VAL A 697 2.33 -44.31 -2.96
CA VAL A 697 3.04 -45.59 -3.11
C VAL A 697 4.17 -45.62 -2.09
N CYS A 698 4.27 -46.74 -1.36
CA CYS A 698 5.38 -47.00 -0.45
C CYS A 698 6.50 -47.73 -1.22
N ALA A 699 7.57 -47.03 -1.60
CA ALA A 699 8.69 -47.58 -2.38
C ALA A 699 9.92 -46.65 -2.31
N SER A 700 11.09 -47.14 -2.69
CA SER A 700 12.23 -46.24 -2.91
C SER A 700 12.02 -45.43 -4.18
N ALA A 701 12.47 -44.17 -4.18
CA ALA A 701 12.52 -43.35 -5.40
C ALA A 701 13.41 -43.98 -6.49
N PHE A 702 14.36 -44.83 -6.09
CA PHE A 702 15.28 -45.52 -7.01
C PHE A 702 14.72 -46.82 -7.60
N ASP A 703 13.63 -47.36 -7.05
CA ASP A 703 12.95 -48.56 -7.57
C ASP A 703 12.09 -48.27 -8.82
N VAL A 704 12.02 -47.01 -9.25
CA VAL A 704 11.26 -46.60 -10.43
C VAL A 704 12.02 -47.02 -11.70
N ASP A 705 11.51 -48.03 -12.40
CA ASP A 705 12.02 -48.48 -13.70
C ASP A 705 11.81 -47.39 -14.76
N LEU A 706 12.90 -46.83 -15.29
CA LEU A 706 12.87 -45.67 -16.18
C LEU A 706 12.34 -45.97 -17.59
N ASP A 707 12.40 -47.25 -18.00
CA ASP A 707 12.05 -47.71 -19.34
C ASP A 707 10.61 -48.25 -19.40
N LEU A 708 10.13 -48.85 -18.30
CA LEU A 708 8.78 -49.38 -18.18
C LEU A 708 7.77 -48.39 -17.58
N SER A 709 8.23 -47.36 -16.86
CA SER A 709 7.34 -46.37 -16.23
C SER A 709 6.77 -45.36 -17.21
N MET A 710 5.54 -44.91 -16.94
CA MET A 710 4.96 -43.77 -17.66
C MET A 710 5.81 -42.51 -17.49
N LYS A 711 5.85 -41.66 -18.52
CA LYS A 711 6.50 -40.35 -18.43
C LYS A 711 5.54 -39.33 -17.81
N PHE A 712 6.08 -38.39 -17.03
CA PHE A 712 5.36 -37.36 -16.30
C PHE A 712 5.54 -35.99 -16.94
N ASP A 713 4.53 -35.13 -16.83
CA ASP A 713 4.64 -33.73 -17.26
C ASP A 713 5.44 -32.92 -16.22
N ARG A 714 5.32 -33.28 -14.94
CA ARG A 714 5.85 -32.53 -13.82
C ARG A 714 6.38 -33.48 -12.75
N ILE A 715 7.60 -33.24 -12.27
CA ILE A 715 8.22 -34.07 -11.24
C ILE A 715 8.74 -33.16 -10.12
N TYR A 716 8.43 -33.49 -8.88
CA TYR A 716 9.03 -32.86 -7.71
C TYR A 716 9.87 -33.87 -6.93
N VAL A 717 11.04 -33.45 -6.46
CA VAL A 717 11.89 -34.22 -5.55
C VAL A 717 11.93 -33.51 -4.20
N GLY A 718 11.46 -34.17 -3.14
CA GLY A 718 11.29 -33.61 -1.79
C GLY A 718 12.45 -33.85 -0.83
N ALA A 719 13.56 -34.37 -1.31
CA ALA A 719 14.77 -34.68 -0.56
C ALA A 719 16.01 -34.43 -1.43
N GLY A 720 17.15 -34.14 -0.79
CA GLY A 720 18.42 -33.85 -1.45
C GLY A 720 18.85 -34.95 -2.41
N ALA A 721 19.26 -34.60 -3.62
CA ALA A 721 19.64 -35.57 -4.64
C ALA A 721 20.95 -35.15 -5.32
N ARG A 722 21.76 -36.12 -5.75
CA ARG A 722 23.02 -35.81 -6.45
C ARG A 722 22.73 -35.24 -7.84
N HIS A 723 23.67 -34.52 -8.43
CA HIS A 723 23.51 -34.02 -9.80
C HIS A 723 23.21 -35.14 -10.83
N GLY A 724 23.79 -36.34 -10.65
CA GLY A 724 23.46 -37.53 -11.46
C GLY A 724 22.01 -38.00 -11.34
N ASP A 725 21.36 -37.76 -10.19
CA ASP A 725 19.97 -38.14 -9.95
C ASP A 725 19.00 -37.22 -10.70
N ALA A 726 19.35 -35.95 -10.90
CA ALA A 726 18.59 -35.02 -11.73
C ALA A 726 18.45 -35.54 -13.18
N ARG A 727 19.55 -36.08 -13.73
CA ARG A 727 19.55 -36.72 -15.07
C ARG A 727 18.74 -38.01 -15.07
N ARG A 728 18.87 -38.84 -14.03
CA ARG A 728 18.11 -40.08 -13.88
C ARG A 728 16.61 -39.83 -13.89
N PHE A 729 16.13 -38.94 -13.01
CA PHE A 729 14.70 -38.61 -12.91
C PHE A 729 14.21 -37.74 -14.06
N GLY A 730 15.08 -36.92 -14.67
CA GLY A 730 14.77 -36.15 -15.87
C GLY A 730 14.34 -37.02 -17.06
N ARG A 731 14.85 -38.26 -17.17
CA ARG A 731 14.39 -39.22 -18.19
C ARG A 731 12.93 -39.61 -18.05
N LEU A 732 12.32 -39.43 -16.88
CA LEU A 732 10.89 -39.65 -16.66
C LEU A 732 10.03 -38.46 -17.14
N LEU A 733 10.61 -37.32 -17.51
CA LEU A 733 9.86 -36.18 -18.04
C LEU A 733 9.40 -36.42 -19.49
N LYS A 734 8.21 -35.95 -19.84
CA LYS A 734 7.81 -35.75 -21.24
C LYS A 734 8.59 -34.56 -21.85
N PRO A 735 8.61 -34.40 -23.19
CA PRO A 735 9.07 -33.14 -23.80
C PRO A 735 8.32 -31.94 -23.22
N ASP A 736 9.03 -30.84 -22.93
CA ASP A 736 8.56 -29.66 -22.18
C ASP A 736 8.13 -29.94 -20.72
N GLY A 737 8.50 -31.12 -20.21
CA GLY A 737 8.31 -31.47 -18.82
C GLY A 737 9.28 -30.72 -17.93
N ARG A 738 8.84 -30.38 -16.71
CA ARG A 738 9.65 -29.70 -15.70
C ARG A 738 9.82 -30.58 -14.47
N LEU A 739 11.06 -30.77 -14.04
CA LEU A 739 11.42 -31.38 -12.77
C LEU A 739 11.94 -30.30 -11.83
N VAL A 740 11.57 -30.34 -10.56
CA VAL A 740 12.06 -29.38 -9.55
C VAL A 740 12.48 -30.15 -8.29
N GLY A 741 13.65 -29.85 -7.74
CA GLY A 741 14.15 -30.53 -6.55
C GLY A 741 15.45 -29.94 -6.01
N PRO A 742 15.81 -30.26 -4.76
CA PRO A 742 17.08 -29.86 -4.17
C PRO A 742 18.20 -30.77 -4.70
N PHE A 743 19.08 -30.21 -5.53
CA PHE A 743 20.22 -30.92 -6.10
C PHE A 743 21.55 -30.30 -5.67
N GLU A 744 22.61 -31.09 -5.67
CA GLU A 744 23.99 -30.63 -5.40
C GLU A 744 24.48 -29.66 -6.49
N ASP A 745 25.17 -28.60 -6.06
CA ASP A 745 25.74 -27.54 -6.91
C ASP A 745 27.27 -27.77 -7.07
N ASP A 746 27.72 -28.05 -8.31
CA ASP A 746 29.10 -28.45 -8.61
C ASP A 746 30.08 -27.26 -8.82
N PHE A 747 29.66 -26.00 -8.61
CA PHE A 747 30.49 -24.82 -8.85
C PHE A 747 31.29 -24.35 -7.62
N GLU A 748 32.22 -25.17 -7.09
CA GLU A 748 33.51 -24.82 -6.41
C GLU A 748 33.95 -25.85 -5.33
N PRO A 749 35.27 -26.11 -5.14
CA PRO A 749 35.76 -27.05 -4.12
C PRO A 749 35.82 -26.40 -2.73
N ARG A 750 34.98 -26.81 -1.76
CA ARG A 750 35.00 -26.30 -0.35
C ARG A 750 34.51 -27.36 0.68
N PRO A 751 34.46 -27.08 2.02
CA PRO A 751 35.07 -27.82 3.14
C PRO A 751 34.26 -29.05 3.65
N PRO A 752 34.79 -29.87 4.59
CA PRO A 752 34.36 -31.25 4.85
C PRO A 752 33.03 -31.44 5.61
N TRP A 753 32.19 -30.41 5.75
CA TRP A 753 30.94 -30.47 6.53
C TRP A 753 29.70 -30.20 5.67
N GLY A 754 29.27 -31.21 4.91
CA GLY A 754 27.98 -31.26 4.21
C GLY A 754 27.94 -30.65 2.81
N LEU A 755 27.27 -31.35 1.87
CA LEU A 755 27.12 -30.93 0.47
C LEU A 755 26.12 -29.75 0.37
N PRO A 756 26.49 -28.60 -0.23
CA PRO A 756 25.56 -27.50 -0.47
C PRO A 756 24.53 -27.91 -1.54
N GLN A 757 23.24 -27.66 -1.28
CA GLN A 757 22.15 -27.96 -2.21
C GLN A 757 21.49 -26.66 -2.70
N ALA A 758 21.01 -26.68 -3.92
CA ALA A 758 20.15 -25.65 -4.49
C ALA A 758 18.87 -26.28 -5.03
N LEU A 759 17.75 -25.58 -4.89
CA LEU A 759 16.52 -25.96 -5.56
C LEU A 759 16.69 -25.64 -7.04
N LEU A 760 16.78 -26.66 -7.89
CA LEU A 760 16.96 -26.51 -9.33
C LEU A 760 15.66 -26.84 -10.07
N ARG A 761 15.45 -26.19 -11.20
CA ARG A 761 14.47 -26.59 -12.22
C ARG A 761 15.20 -27.23 -13.38
N VAL A 762 14.78 -28.42 -13.78
CA VAL A 762 15.27 -29.14 -14.96
C VAL A 762 14.14 -29.24 -15.97
N THR A 763 14.34 -28.69 -17.17
CA THR A 763 13.37 -28.75 -18.27
C THR A 763 13.88 -29.69 -19.36
N ARG A 764 13.08 -30.67 -19.78
CA ARG A 764 13.43 -31.56 -20.90
C ARG A 764 13.06 -30.88 -22.23
N LEU A 765 14.06 -30.59 -23.07
CA LEU A 765 13.88 -29.97 -24.37
C LEU A 765 13.51 -31.01 -25.45
N HIS A 766 13.01 -30.53 -26.60
CA HIS A 766 12.74 -31.38 -27.76
C HIS A 766 14.04 -31.91 -28.38
N ALA A 767 14.20 -33.24 -28.41
CA ALA A 767 15.34 -33.89 -29.03
C ALA A 767 15.44 -33.57 -30.53
N LEU A 768 16.41 -32.74 -30.91
CA LEU A 768 16.96 -32.70 -32.26
C LEU A 768 18.05 -33.78 -32.32
N GLU A 769 17.95 -34.71 -33.26
CA GLU A 769 18.95 -35.77 -33.52
C GLU A 769 19.06 -36.94 -32.50
N GLY A 770 18.06 -37.14 -31.64
CA GLY A 770 17.94 -38.37 -30.83
C GLY A 770 18.71 -38.38 -29.51
N PHE A 771 19.23 -37.23 -29.07
CA PHE A 771 19.79 -37.03 -27.73
C PHE A 771 18.80 -36.26 -26.84
N ASP A 772 18.73 -36.63 -25.56
CA ASP A 772 17.95 -35.89 -24.56
C ASP A 772 18.74 -34.66 -24.09
N GLU A 773 18.23 -33.48 -24.40
CA GLU A 773 18.78 -32.21 -23.94
C GLU A 773 17.97 -31.68 -22.74
N PHE A 774 18.67 -31.24 -21.70
CA PHE A 774 18.08 -30.73 -20.47
C PHE A 774 18.59 -29.31 -20.20
N GLU A 775 17.68 -28.39 -19.91
CA GLU A 775 17.98 -27.04 -19.43
C GLU A 775 17.89 -27.03 -17.89
N LEU A 776 18.89 -26.46 -17.22
CA LEU A 776 18.93 -26.34 -15.76
C LEU A 776 18.86 -24.86 -15.36
N ASP A 777 17.99 -24.55 -14.39
CA ASP A 777 17.89 -23.23 -13.77
C ASP A 777 18.04 -23.33 -12.25
N ASP A 778 18.94 -22.52 -11.68
CA ASP A 778 19.08 -22.37 -10.24
C ASP A 778 17.99 -21.46 -9.68
N LEU A 779 17.25 -21.91 -8.66
CA LEU A 779 16.16 -21.13 -8.08
C LEU A 779 16.57 -20.47 -6.76
N LEU A 780 16.93 -21.27 -5.74
CA LEU A 780 17.28 -20.78 -4.40
C LEU A 780 18.13 -21.81 -3.63
N PRO A 781 18.98 -21.38 -2.67
CA PRO A 781 19.82 -22.29 -1.90
C PRO A 781 18.97 -22.96 -0.83
N VAL A 782 19.16 -24.25 -0.64
CA VAL A 782 18.35 -25.06 0.29
C VAL A 782 19.21 -26.10 0.98
N GLN A 783 18.69 -26.66 2.07
CA GLN A 783 19.36 -27.77 2.74
C GLN A 783 18.32 -28.82 3.08
N PHE A 784 18.37 -29.95 2.38
CA PHE A 784 17.50 -31.10 2.57
C PHE A 784 18.32 -32.33 2.96
N SER A 785 17.71 -33.23 3.73
CA SER A 785 18.27 -34.57 3.92
C SER A 785 18.26 -35.31 2.59
N ASN A 786 19.31 -36.08 2.31
CA ASN A 786 19.47 -36.80 1.04
C ASN A 786 18.43 -37.91 0.87
N LEU A 787 18.07 -38.20 -0.38
CA LEU A 787 17.33 -39.39 -0.77
C LEU A 787 18.09 -40.63 -0.32
N VAL A 788 17.37 -41.58 0.29
CA VAL A 788 17.95 -42.84 0.77
C VAL A 788 18.17 -43.77 -0.43
N ARG A 789 19.42 -44.20 -0.63
CA ARG A 789 19.81 -45.13 -1.69
C ARG A 789 19.70 -46.59 -1.25
N PRO A 790 19.47 -47.54 -2.18
CA PRO A 790 19.57 -48.97 -1.88
C PRO A 790 20.99 -49.36 -1.46
N ALA A 791 21.12 -50.31 -0.53
CA ALA A 791 22.42 -50.85 -0.16
C ALA A 791 23.02 -51.63 -1.35
N GLY A 792 24.04 -51.05 -2.01
CA GLY A 792 24.71 -51.64 -3.17
C GLY A 792 24.96 -50.70 -4.35
N ASP A 793 24.34 -49.51 -4.39
CA ASP A 793 24.56 -48.48 -5.42
C ASP A 793 25.62 -47.45 -4.97
N ASP A 794 26.86 -47.92 -4.73
CA ASP A 794 28.04 -47.09 -4.94
C ASP A 794 28.41 -47.27 -6.41
N ASP A 795 27.89 -46.40 -7.27
CA ASP A 795 28.35 -46.29 -8.64
C ASP A 795 29.85 -45.93 -8.60
N GLY A 796 30.67 -46.88 -9.06
CA GLY A 796 32.11 -46.72 -9.21
C GLY A 796 32.47 -45.77 -10.34
N ASP A 797 32.46 -44.47 -10.03
CA ASP A 797 33.39 -43.51 -10.64
C ASP A 797 34.59 -43.36 -9.69
N ASP A 798 35.43 -44.39 -9.72
CA ASP A 798 36.75 -44.46 -9.08
C ASP A 798 37.77 -43.79 -10.03
N ASP A 799 37.92 -42.47 -9.94
CA ASP A 799 39.22 -41.84 -10.19
C ASP A 799 39.99 -41.95 -8.86
N GLY A 800 40.84 -42.97 -8.80
CA GLY A 800 41.40 -43.48 -7.56
C GLY A 800 42.16 -42.46 -6.72
N ASP A 801 41.97 -42.58 -5.41
CA ASP A 801 43.06 -42.66 -4.45
C ASP A 801 42.56 -43.43 -3.21
N ASP A 802 43.39 -44.36 -2.78
CA ASP A 802 43.22 -45.26 -1.64
C ASP A 802 43.18 -44.48 -0.32
N ASP A 803 42.57 -45.11 0.69
CA ASP A 803 42.78 -44.96 2.14
C ASP A 803 41.53 -44.59 2.98
N GLY A 804 41.06 -45.58 3.76
CA GLY A 804 40.67 -45.32 5.15
C GLY A 804 39.22 -45.57 5.60
N GLU A 805 38.88 -46.85 5.73
CA GLU A 805 37.95 -47.45 6.71
C GLU A 805 37.54 -46.57 7.92
N TYR A 806 36.25 -46.22 8.09
CA TYR A 806 35.66 -46.01 9.43
C TYR A 806 34.17 -46.41 9.50
N ALA A 807 33.89 -47.30 10.47
CA ALA A 807 32.60 -47.89 10.78
C ALA A 807 31.68 -46.95 11.56
N TYR A 808 30.37 -47.06 11.30
CA TYR A 808 29.32 -46.43 12.11
C TYR A 808 29.10 -47.20 13.43
N ALA A 809 29.29 -46.52 14.55
CA ALA A 809 28.81 -46.96 15.86
C ALA A 809 27.75 -45.98 16.38
N TYR A 810 26.57 -46.52 16.67
CA TYR A 810 25.54 -45.87 17.49
C TYR A 810 26.07 -45.73 18.93
N ALA A 811 26.01 -44.53 19.50
CA ALA A 811 26.12 -44.36 20.95
C ALA A 811 25.26 -43.17 21.41
N ASP A 812 24.40 -43.48 22.38
CA ASP A 812 23.58 -42.59 23.19
C ASP A 812 24.41 -41.46 23.80
N SER A 813 23.84 -40.25 23.85
CA SER A 813 24.34 -39.15 24.66
C SER A 813 23.51 -39.05 25.93
N ASP A 814 24.08 -39.54 27.04
CA ASP A 814 23.71 -39.14 28.40
C ASP A 814 24.97 -38.66 29.14
N SER A 815 24.78 -37.56 29.87
CA SER A 815 25.48 -37.08 31.08
C SER A 815 26.95 -36.59 31.05
N GLU A 816 27.08 -35.38 31.64
CA GLU A 816 28.11 -34.91 32.60
C GLU A 816 29.51 -34.54 32.05
N GLU A 817 29.96 -33.28 32.10
CA GLU A 817 30.43 -32.41 33.22
C GLU A 817 31.96 -32.44 33.35
N GLU A 818 32.56 -31.25 33.61
CA GLU A 818 33.96 -30.98 34.02
C GLU A 818 35.06 -31.21 32.96
N ASP A 819 36.21 -30.53 32.90
CA ASP A 819 36.76 -29.25 33.36
C ASP A 819 38.22 -29.24 32.80
N GLU A 820 38.87 -28.08 32.84
CA GLU A 820 40.34 -27.88 32.87
C GLU A 820 41.21 -28.06 31.60
N ASP A 821 41.72 -26.90 31.15
CA ASP A 821 43.13 -26.49 31.13
C ASP A 821 44.12 -26.88 30.01
N GLU A 822 44.64 -25.79 29.43
CA GLU A 822 46.05 -25.42 29.22
C GLU A 822 46.93 -25.98 28.09
N GLU A 823 47.83 -25.07 27.68
CA GLU A 823 49.05 -25.16 26.86
C GLU A 823 48.89 -25.26 25.34
N GLU A 824 49.21 -24.22 24.55
CA GLU A 824 50.48 -23.50 24.30
C GLU A 824 51.16 -23.97 23.00
N ASP A 825 51.70 -22.96 22.28
CA ASP A 825 52.76 -23.00 21.26
C ASP A 825 52.43 -23.52 19.84
N GLU A 826 52.99 -22.99 18.75
CA GLU A 826 53.79 -21.81 18.39
C GLU A 826 53.88 -21.86 16.84
N ASP A 827 54.06 -20.70 16.19
CA ASP A 827 54.70 -20.43 14.87
C ASP A 827 54.09 -21.07 13.58
N GLU A 828 53.78 -20.37 12.47
CA GLU A 828 54.36 -19.22 11.75
C GLU A 828 53.27 -18.41 11.00
#